data_AF-A0A553Q7N4-F1
#
_entry.id   AF-A0A553Q7N4-F1
#
_cell.length_a   1.000
_cell.length_b   1.000
_cell.length_c   1.000
_cell.angle_alpha   90.00
_cell.angle_beta   90.00
_cell.angle_gamma   90.00
#
_symmetry.space_group_name_H-M   'P 1'
#
loop_
_entity.id
_entity.type
_entity.pdbx_description
1 polymer ?
#
loop_
_entity_poly.entity_id
_entity_poly.type
_entity_poly.pdbx_seq_one_letter_code
_entity_poly.pdbx_strand_id
1 'polypeptide(L)'
;MSVPDYMQCAEDHQTVLVVVQPVGIVHEDQFFRIYKRITSVNQVTIRDSQRVLFIRYRHHYPSENNDWGDFQTHRKVVGLISVTSCNSAKEWPQTSERFHGQKEVFGSTLYDSRLLVFGLQGEVAEQQRTDVAFYPSYDDCPDVEKRVEDFVESIFIVLESKRLDRATDKSGDKIQLLCVPFEKKDFVGLDTDSRLGRFKIYDVAVPNYRYPGEKREGEISMAERLLSLFPFPAVTQWLDLDSLDSGCRVVRHYKKRCQGRMRKHVGDLCLQAGMLQDALVHYHMAVELLRSVNDFLWLGAALEGLCSASVIYHYPGGTAGKSGVRKPGVSSSAADAGKRHRPGAQEVLIDPGALTTNGISADTSTEIGRAKNCLSQEDIIEKYKEAISYYGKYKSAGVIELEACIKAVRVLAIQKRAMEASEFLQNAVYINLGQLSEEEKIQRYSVLSELYELIGFHRKSAFFKRVAAMQCVAPTIPEPGWKACYKLLLETLPGYSLSLDPKDFSKGTHRGWAAVQLRLLHELVYASRRMGNPGLSVRHLSFLLQTMLDFLSDQEKKEVTQSLENYTSKCPGGMEVISLPDGLKLPPVPFTKLPIVRTYKPHQTPTPQADGPPTNQTTNQVKGLLGQGLSTASPFIYSPITVHTRGDERSKKIAGGGWKE
;
A
#
# COMPACT_ATOMS: atom_id res chain seq x y z
N MET A 1 16.50 7.04 4.49
CA MET A 1 16.24 6.12 3.36
C MET A 1 14.76 6.19 3.05
N SER A 2 14.33 5.99 1.80
CA SER A 2 12.91 6.00 1.43
C SER A 2 12.15 4.89 2.17
N VAL A 3 10.90 5.15 2.52
CA VAL A 3 9.99 4.21 3.17
C VAL A 3 9.03 3.65 2.11
N PRO A 4 8.85 2.33 2.02
CA PRO A 4 7.97 1.72 1.03
C PRO A 4 6.50 2.07 1.26
N ASP A 5 5.84 2.55 0.22
CA ASP A 5 4.37 2.69 0.20
C ASP A 5 3.75 1.48 -0.48
N TYR A 6 3.42 0.50 0.35
CA TYR A 6 2.77 -0.76 -0.04
C TYR A 6 1.40 -0.61 -0.71
N MET A 7 0.77 0.56 -0.56
CA MET A 7 -0.51 0.86 -1.19
C MET A 7 -0.35 1.44 -2.59
N GLN A 8 0.88 1.58 -3.10
CA GLN A 8 1.08 2.15 -4.41
C GLN A 8 0.41 1.35 -5.53
N CYS A 9 -0.19 2.09 -6.45
CA CYS A 9 -0.83 1.59 -7.65
C CYS A 9 -0.41 2.40 -8.88
N ALA A 10 -0.78 1.96 -10.08
CA ALA A 10 -0.42 2.66 -11.32
C ALA A 10 -1.04 4.07 -11.39
N GLU A 11 -2.24 4.22 -10.84
CA GLU A 11 -3.00 5.47 -10.83
C GLU A 11 -2.34 6.54 -9.98
N ASP A 12 -1.48 6.18 -9.03
CA ASP A 12 -0.75 7.18 -8.25
C ASP A 12 0.12 8.07 -9.15
N HIS A 13 0.61 7.55 -10.28
CA HIS A 13 1.42 8.31 -11.25
C HIS A 13 0.67 9.48 -11.90
N GLN A 14 -0.66 9.46 -11.94
CA GLN A 14 -1.48 10.60 -12.41
C GLN A 14 -1.98 11.52 -11.29
N THR A 15 -1.60 11.25 -10.03
CA THR A 15 -2.06 12.04 -8.88
C THR A 15 -1.02 13.07 -8.44
N VAL A 16 -1.50 14.21 -7.94
CA VAL A 16 -0.70 15.12 -7.11
C VAL A 16 -0.81 14.73 -5.63
N LEU A 17 0.31 14.78 -4.91
CA LEU A 17 0.35 14.42 -3.49
C LEU A 17 0.18 15.66 -2.60
N VAL A 18 -0.85 15.62 -1.76
CA VAL A 18 -1.16 16.66 -0.77
C VAL A 18 -1.06 16.09 0.63
N VAL A 19 -0.31 16.76 1.50
CA VAL A 19 -0.22 16.42 2.91
C VAL A 19 -1.23 17.24 3.71
N VAL A 20 -1.96 16.59 4.61
CA VAL A 20 -2.93 17.25 5.50
C VAL A 20 -2.50 17.05 6.94
N GLN A 21 -2.14 18.11 7.67
CA GLN A 21 -1.56 17.99 9.01
C GLN A 21 -2.26 18.87 10.04
N PRO A 22 -2.42 18.41 11.29
CA PRO A 22 -2.82 19.31 12.36
C PRO A 22 -1.68 20.27 12.71
N VAL A 23 -2.03 21.52 13.05
CA VAL A 23 -1.12 22.52 13.64
C VAL A 23 -1.62 22.85 15.04
N GLY A 24 -0.75 22.68 16.03
CA GLY A 24 -1.11 22.89 17.43
C GLY A 24 -2.00 21.77 17.99
N ILE A 25 -2.86 22.11 18.94
CA ILE A 25 -3.70 21.14 19.65
C ILE A 25 -5.04 21.02 18.91
N VAL A 26 -5.19 19.94 18.16
CA VAL A 26 -6.44 19.59 17.49
C VAL A 26 -6.87 18.22 17.98
N HIS A 27 -8.13 18.10 18.42
CA HIS A 27 -8.68 16.81 18.83
C HIS A 27 -8.76 15.86 17.65
N GLU A 28 -8.36 14.59 17.83
CA GLU A 28 -8.23 13.60 16.75
C GLU A 28 -9.55 13.42 15.97
N ASP A 29 -10.68 13.30 16.70
CA ASP A 29 -12.01 13.17 16.07
C ASP A 29 -12.36 14.37 15.17
N GLN A 30 -11.98 15.59 15.58
CA GLN A 30 -12.25 16.80 14.81
C GLN A 30 -11.33 16.90 13.59
N PHE A 31 -10.05 16.56 13.76
CA PHE A 31 -9.11 16.49 12.66
C PHE A 31 -9.60 15.50 11.59
N PHE A 32 -9.94 14.26 11.97
CA PHE A 32 -10.37 13.26 11.00
C PHE A 32 -11.73 13.55 10.37
N ARG A 33 -12.61 14.27 11.08
CA ARG A 33 -13.86 14.79 10.52
C ARG A 33 -13.59 15.77 9.37
N ILE A 34 -12.68 16.73 9.56
CA ILE A 34 -12.30 17.68 8.50
C ILE A 34 -11.47 17.01 7.42
N TYR A 35 -10.55 16.11 7.78
CA TYR A 35 -9.78 15.32 6.84
C TYR A 35 -10.70 14.55 5.87
N LYS A 36 -11.81 13.97 6.36
CA LYS A 36 -12.81 13.31 5.51
C LYS A 36 -13.47 14.26 4.51
N ARG A 37 -13.71 15.52 4.91
CA ARG A 37 -14.26 16.55 4.00
C ARG A 37 -13.23 16.98 2.95
N ILE A 38 -11.99 17.26 3.37
CA ILE A 38 -10.88 17.57 2.45
C ILE A 38 -10.68 16.44 1.44
N THR A 39 -10.59 15.21 1.91
CA THR A 39 -10.35 14.03 1.05
C THR A 39 -11.53 13.63 0.18
N SER A 40 -12.72 14.21 0.40
CA SER A 40 -13.86 14.04 -0.51
C SER A 40 -13.62 14.70 -1.88
N VAL A 41 -12.80 15.75 -1.91
CA VAL A 41 -12.32 16.41 -3.13
C VAL A 41 -11.07 15.69 -3.65
N ASN A 42 -11.25 14.48 -4.16
CA ASN A 42 -10.15 13.64 -4.67
C ASN A 42 -9.90 13.80 -6.19
N GLN A 43 -10.74 14.56 -6.87
CA GLN A 43 -10.59 14.93 -8.27
C GLN A 43 -11.23 16.30 -8.52
N VAL A 44 -10.62 17.13 -9.37
CA VAL A 44 -11.16 18.44 -9.77
C VAL A 44 -11.08 18.56 -11.28
N THR A 45 -12.20 18.94 -11.92
CA THR A 45 -12.24 19.24 -13.36
C THR A 45 -11.84 20.69 -13.57
N ILE A 46 -10.73 20.90 -14.27
CA ILE A 46 -10.21 22.24 -14.57
C ILE A 46 -11.07 22.88 -15.67
N ARG A 47 -11.67 24.03 -15.32
CA ARG A 47 -12.69 24.73 -16.11
C ARG A 47 -12.27 25.00 -17.56
N ASP A 48 -11.05 25.49 -17.77
CA ASP A 48 -10.59 25.95 -19.09
C ASP A 48 -10.19 24.81 -20.03
N SER A 49 -9.71 23.68 -19.48
CA SER A 49 -9.16 22.58 -20.30
C SER A 49 -10.00 21.30 -20.28
N GLN A 50 -11.05 21.22 -19.45
CA GLN A 50 -11.84 19.99 -19.21
C GLN A 50 -10.97 18.79 -18.76
N ARG A 51 -9.76 19.06 -18.29
CA ARG A 51 -8.82 18.06 -17.74
C ARG A 51 -9.19 17.78 -16.30
N VAL A 52 -9.00 16.55 -15.86
CA VAL A 52 -9.25 16.16 -14.47
C VAL A 52 -7.90 16.02 -13.77
N LEU A 53 -7.73 16.77 -12.68
CA LEU A 53 -6.60 16.63 -11.78
C LEU A 53 -6.99 15.69 -10.64
N PHE A 54 -6.22 14.63 -10.42
CA PHE A 54 -6.45 13.67 -9.34
C PHE A 54 -5.55 13.97 -8.14
N ILE A 55 -6.10 13.85 -6.93
CA ILE A 55 -5.42 14.24 -5.71
C ILE A 55 -5.34 13.06 -4.75
N ARG A 56 -4.12 12.78 -4.29
CA ARG A 56 -3.85 11.82 -3.23
C ARG A 56 -3.52 12.56 -1.95
N TYR A 57 -4.37 12.41 -0.95
CA TYR A 57 -4.14 13.01 0.37
C TYR A 57 -3.48 12.03 1.33
N ARG A 58 -2.52 12.51 2.11
CA ARG A 58 -1.91 11.75 3.22
C ARG A 58 -1.86 12.62 4.47
N HIS A 59 -2.34 12.10 5.60
CA HIS A 59 -2.18 12.76 6.90
C HIS A 59 -0.86 12.40 7.60
N HIS A 60 -0.23 11.32 7.17
CA HIS A 60 1.10 10.91 7.57
C HIS A 60 1.91 10.57 6.31
N TYR A 61 3.02 11.28 6.09
CA TYR A 61 3.91 11.07 4.96
C TYR A 61 5.37 11.35 5.38
N PRO A 62 6.28 10.37 5.28
CA PRO A 62 7.70 10.57 5.58
C PRO A 62 8.34 11.57 4.60
N SER A 63 9.03 12.60 5.14
CA SER A 63 9.67 13.63 4.32
C SER A 63 10.80 13.08 3.45
N GLU A 64 11.45 11.99 3.85
CA GLU A 64 12.53 11.31 3.11
C GLU A 64 12.06 10.73 1.77
N ASN A 65 10.75 10.47 1.63
CA ASN A 65 10.19 10.02 0.36
C ASN A 65 10.16 11.14 -0.69
N ASN A 66 10.15 12.40 -0.24
CA ASN A 66 10.15 13.57 -1.11
C ASN A 66 11.48 13.71 -1.88
N ASP A 67 12.59 13.18 -1.34
CA ASP A 67 13.91 13.19 -1.99
C ASP A 67 13.91 12.44 -3.33
N TRP A 68 12.98 11.49 -3.51
CA TRP A 68 12.79 10.75 -4.76
C TRP A 68 11.84 11.45 -5.74
N GLY A 69 11.32 12.64 -5.40
CA GLY A 69 10.28 13.35 -6.15
C GLY A 69 10.69 13.76 -7.58
N ASP A 70 11.98 14.02 -7.83
CA ASP A 70 12.44 14.31 -9.20
C ASP A 70 12.55 13.05 -10.06
N PHE A 71 12.71 11.88 -9.41
CA PHE A 71 12.75 10.57 -10.05
C PHE A 71 11.36 9.96 -10.22
N GLN A 72 10.43 10.22 -9.30
CA GLN A 72 9.03 9.77 -9.32
C GLN A 72 8.15 10.91 -8.78
N THR A 73 7.54 11.71 -9.66
CA THR A 73 6.85 12.94 -9.27
C THR A 73 5.61 12.72 -8.41
N HIS A 74 5.00 11.53 -8.45
CA HIS A 74 3.89 11.17 -7.56
C HIS A 74 4.29 10.97 -6.09
N ARG A 75 5.60 10.92 -5.79
CA ARG A 75 6.14 10.96 -4.42
C ARG A 75 6.38 12.38 -3.91
N LYS A 76 6.31 13.38 -4.80
CA LYS A 76 6.64 14.76 -4.48
C LYS A 76 5.47 15.42 -3.78
N VAL A 77 5.66 15.89 -2.55
CA VAL A 77 4.63 16.67 -1.84
C VAL A 77 4.55 18.04 -2.50
N VAL A 78 3.43 18.29 -3.18
CA VAL A 78 3.20 19.56 -3.91
C VAL A 78 2.16 20.43 -3.24
N GLY A 79 1.39 19.91 -2.28
CA GLY A 79 0.42 20.69 -1.52
C GLY A 79 0.46 20.38 -0.03
N LEU A 80 0.22 21.41 0.79
CA LEU A 80 0.06 21.30 2.24
C LEU A 80 -1.26 21.95 2.67
N ILE A 81 -2.11 21.20 3.37
CA ILE A 81 -3.28 21.75 4.07
C ILE A 81 -3.08 21.54 5.57
N SER A 82 -2.95 22.63 6.31
CA SER A 82 -2.85 22.60 7.76
C SER A 82 -4.21 22.88 8.39
N VAL A 83 -4.57 22.13 9.44
CA VAL A 83 -5.82 22.27 10.19
C VAL A 83 -5.49 22.66 11.62
N THR A 84 -6.11 23.71 12.15
CA THR A 84 -5.81 24.19 13.51
C THR A 84 -7.04 24.68 14.26
N SER A 85 -7.02 24.54 15.59
CA SER A 85 -7.95 25.22 16.49
C SER A 85 -7.26 26.45 17.06
N CYS A 86 -7.89 27.61 16.96
CA CYS A 86 -7.39 28.85 17.58
C CYS A 86 -8.59 29.61 18.13
N ASN A 87 -8.67 29.77 19.45
CA ASN A 87 -9.86 30.35 20.11
C ASN A 87 -9.64 31.80 20.56
N SER A 88 -8.45 32.34 20.36
CA SER A 88 -8.07 33.67 20.84
C SER A 88 -7.12 34.37 19.88
N ALA A 89 -7.36 35.66 19.63
CA ALA A 89 -6.48 36.51 18.84
C ALA A 89 -5.04 36.58 19.40
N LYS A 90 -4.85 36.29 20.70
CA LYS A 90 -3.52 36.23 21.34
C LYS A 90 -2.69 35.02 20.89
N GLU A 91 -3.34 33.91 20.54
CA GLU A 91 -2.67 32.67 20.10
C GLU A 91 -2.32 32.72 18.61
N TRP A 92 -3.01 33.56 17.85
CA TRP A 92 -2.87 33.65 16.39
C TRP A 92 -1.42 33.82 15.90
N PRO A 93 -0.58 34.73 16.46
CA PRO A 93 0.81 34.87 16.00
C PRO A 93 1.61 33.57 16.13
N GLN A 94 1.43 32.83 17.23
CA GLN A 94 2.11 31.55 17.46
C GLN A 94 1.60 30.47 16.50
N THR A 95 0.29 30.41 16.24
CA THR A 95 -0.30 29.48 15.28
C THR A 95 0.20 29.76 13.85
N SER A 96 0.27 31.03 13.47
CA SER A 96 0.80 31.47 12.18
C SER A 96 2.27 31.09 12.00
N GLU A 97 3.09 31.26 13.05
CA GLU A 97 4.50 30.86 13.03
C GLU A 97 4.67 29.34 12.91
N ARG A 98 3.87 28.55 13.64
CA ARG A 98 3.88 27.08 13.53
C ARG A 98 3.49 26.59 12.13
N PHE A 99 2.52 27.25 11.49
CA PHE A 99 2.16 26.96 10.12
C PHE A 99 3.31 27.25 9.16
N HIS A 100 4.01 28.37 9.35
CA HIS A 100 5.20 28.69 8.55
C HIS A 100 6.29 27.62 8.69
N GLY A 101 6.58 27.18 9.92
CA GLY A 101 7.53 26.10 10.17
C GLY A 101 7.15 24.78 9.49
N GLN A 102 5.86 24.43 9.41
CA GLN A 102 5.42 23.25 8.64
C GLN A 102 5.62 23.42 7.13
N LYS A 103 5.42 24.63 6.58
CA LYS A 103 5.70 24.89 5.16
C LYS A 103 7.17 24.66 4.82
N GLU A 104 8.09 25.06 5.72
CA GLU A 104 9.54 24.90 5.50
C GLU A 104 9.96 23.44 5.33
N VAL A 105 9.30 22.50 6.04
CA VAL A 105 9.59 21.05 5.93
C VAL A 105 9.46 20.53 4.50
N PHE A 106 8.51 21.05 3.73
CA PHE A 106 8.25 20.65 2.34
C PHE A 106 8.57 21.75 1.32
N GLY A 107 9.15 22.87 1.76
CA GLY A 107 9.16 24.14 1.03
C GLY A 107 9.80 24.09 -0.36
N SER A 108 10.78 23.20 -0.58
CA SER A 108 11.46 23.05 -1.87
C SER A 108 10.59 22.42 -2.97
N THR A 109 9.47 21.80 -2.60
CA THR A 109 8.60 21.06 -3.53
C THR A 109 7.15 21.53 -3.54
N LEU A 110 6.73 22.30 -2.54
CA LEU A 110 5.37 22.84 -2.46
C LEU A 110 5.05 23.80 -3.61
N TYR A 111 3.88 23.60 -4.21
CA TYR A 111 3.28 24.48 -5.21
C TYR A 111 2.32 25.47 -4.54
N ASP A 112 1.56 25.00 -3.55
CA ASP A 112 0.71 25.86 -2.73
C ASP A 112 0.55 25.28 -1.30
N SER A 113 0.09 26.10 -0.38
CA SER A 113 -0.22 25.71 1.01
C SER A 113 -1.41 26.51 1.56
N ARG A 114 -2.27 25.87 2.35
CA ARG A 114 -3.44 26.50 2.99
C ARG A 114 -3.53 26.16 4.48
N LEU A 115 -4.02 27.09 5.27
CA LEU A 115 -4.34 26.91 6.69
C LEU A 115 -5.85 27.06 6.90
N LEU A 116 -6.48 26.04 7.48
CA LEU A 116 -7.88 26.08 7.92
C LEU A 116 -7.92 26.26 9.45
N VAL A 117 -8.44 27.39 9.90
CA VAL A 117 -8.46 27.82 11.29
C VAL A 117 -9.89 27.73 11.83
N PHE A 118 -10.07 27.01 12.93
CA PHE A 118 -11.37 26.81 13.56
C PHE A 118 -11.42 27.48 14.94
N GLY A 119 -12.52 28.18 15.24
CA GLY A 119 -12.79 28.79 16.55
C GLY A 119 -12.44 30.28 16.67
N LEU A 120 -11.69 30.85 15.73
CA LEU A 120 -11.25 32.25 15.79
C LEU A 120 -12.28 33.17 15.14
N GLN A 121 -12.72 34.19 15.86
CA GLN A 121 -13.65 35.22 15.38
C GLN A 121 -13.13 36.63 15.73
N GLY A 122 -13.68 37.66 15.07
CA GLY A 122 -13.30 39.07 15.25
C GLY A 122 -12.30 39.57 14.20
N GLU A 123 -11.70 40.74 14.46
CA GLU A 123 -10.90 41.49 13.47
C GLU A 123 -9.80 40.67 12.78
N VAL A 124 -9.15 39.75 13.51
CA VAL A 124 -8.09 38.89 12.95
C VAL A 124 -8.63 37.95 11.87
N ALA A 125 -9.84 37.43 12.05
CA ALA A 125 -10.49 36.51 11.11
C ALA A 125 -11.13 37.23 9.92
N GLU A 126 -11.47 38.50 10.07
CA GLU A 126 -12.03 39.35 9.00
C GLU A 126 -10.95 39.82 8.00
N GLN A 127 -9.68 39.78 8.39
CA GLN A 127 -8.56 40.08 7.50
C GLN A 127 -8.46 39.02 6.39
N GLN A 128 -8.68 39.45 5.14
CA GLN A 128 -8.53 38.59 3.97
C GLN A 128 -7.08 38.13 3.80
N ARG A 129 -6.91 36.80 3.76
CA ARG A 129 -5.65 36.12 3.47
C ARG A 129 -5.94 35.07 2.42
N THR A 130 -5.07 34.95 1.42
CA THR A 130 -5.24 33.97 0.34
C THR A 130 -4.96 32.56 0.82
N ASP A 131 -3.99 32.39 1.72
CA ASP A 131 -3.53 31.10 2.24
C ASP A 131 -4.17 30.68 3.57
N VAL A 132 -5.11 31.47 4.10
CA VAL A 132 -5.80 31.16 5.37
C VAL A 132 -7.32 31.28 5.22
N ALA A 133 -8.04 30.29 5.74
CA ALA A 133 -9.49 30.30 5.89
C ALA A 133 -9.86 30.20 7.37
N PHE A 134 -10.75 31.07 7.84
CA PHE A 134 -11.27 31.05 9.21
C PHE A 134 -12.70 30.52 9.23
N TYR A 135 -12.99 29.66 10.19
CA TYR A 135 -14.29 29.05 10.44
C TYR A 135 -14.71 29.22 11.89
N PRO A 136 -15.99 29.57 12.17
CA PRO A 136 -16.51 29.64 13.53
C PRO A 136 -16.32 28.35 14.34
N SER A 137 -16.54 27.18 13.72
CA SER A 137 -16.36 25.88 14.36
C SER A 137 -16.19 24.77 13.34
N TYR A 138 -15.85 23.56 13.81
CA TYR A 138 -15.78 22.36 12.98
C TYR A 138 -17.13 21.93 12.40
N ASP A 139 -18.24 22.39 12.98
CA ASP A 139 -19.60 22.16 12.50
C ASP A 139 -20.03 23.21 11.47
N ASP A 140 -19.54 24.45 11.61
CA ASP A 140 -19.91 25.59 10.78
C ASP A 140 -18.75 25.96 9.83
N CYS A 141 -18.62 25.18 8.77
CA CYS A 141 -17.60 25.37 7.74
C CYS A 141 -18.12 24.93 6.35
N PRO A 142 -19.13 25.62 5.79
CA PRO A 142 -19.89 25.15 4.62
C PRO A 142 -19.08 25.15 3.31
N ASP A 143 -18.06 26.00 3.17
CA ASP A 143 -17.27 26.18 1.95
C ASP A 143 -15.92 25.45 1.95
N VAL A 144 -15.66 24.55 2.91
CA VAL A 144 -14.38 23.81 3.01
C VAL A 144 -14.03 23.10 1.70
N GLU A 145 -14.97 22.34 1.11
CA GLU A 145 -14.73 21.61 -0.14
C GLU A 145 -14.42 22.58 -1.28
N LYS A 146 -15.14 23.70 -1.39
CA LYS A 146 -14.89 24.73 -2.39
C LYS A 146 -13.50 25.35 -2.23
N ARG A 147 -13.06 25.62 -1.00
CA ARG A 147 -11.70 26.13 -0.75
C ARG A 147 -10.62 25.11 -1.09
N VAL A 148 -10.92 23.83 -0.92
CA VAL A 148 -10.02 22.75 -1.36
C VAL A 148 -9.99 22.68 -2.89
N GLU A 149 -11.12 22.85 -3.59
CA GLU A 149 -11.15 22.96 -5.06
C GLU A 149 -10.31 24.14 -5.57
N ASP A 150 -10.48 25.33 -4.99
CA ASP A 150 -9.70 26.54 -5.34
C ASP A 150 -8.17 26.33 -5.10
N PHE A 151 -7.82 25.60 -4.04
CA PHE A 151 -6.43 25.20 -3.74
C PHE A 151 -5.89 24.15 -4.73
N VAL A 152 -6.72 23.24 -5.20
CA VAL A 152 -6.32 22.27 -6.22
C VAL A 152 -6.13 22.96 -7.57
N GLU A 153 -6.97 23.94 -7.91
CA GLU A 153 -6.80 24.76 -9.11
C GLU A 153 -5.48 25.57 -9.08
N SER A 154 -5.07 26.12 -7.92
CA SER A 154 -3.78 26.82 -7.82
C SER A 154 -2.59 25.86 -7.99
N ILE A 155 -2.65 24.65 -7.42
CA ILE A 155 -1.64 23.60 -7.68
C ILE A 155 -1.54 23.30 -9.17
N PHE A 156 -2.67 23.19 -9.85
CA PHE A 156 -2.71 22.91 -11.28
C PHE A 156 -2.01 23.99 -12.12
N ILE A 157 -2.22 25.26 -11.79
CA ILE A 157 -1.57 26.38 -12.50
C ILE A 157 -0.04 26.26 -12.41
N VAL A 158 0.50 26.00 -11.21
CA VAL A 158 1.94 25.84 -11.00
C VAL A 158 2.46 24.57 -11.69
N LEU A 159 1.70 23.47 -11.63
CA LEU A 159 2.03 22.22 -12.32
C LEU A 159 2.15 22.44 -13.84
N GLU A 160 1.18 23.12 -14.44
CA GLU A 160 1.14 23.39 -15.87
C GLU A 160 2.28 24.33 -16.29
N SER A 161 2.57 25.38 -15.50
CA SER A 161 3.72 26.26 -15.73
C SER A 161 5.02 25.45 -15.76
N LYS A 162 5.27 24.63 -14.73
CA LYS A 162 6.50 23.80 -14.65
C LYS A 162 6.60 22.80 -15.79
N ARG A 163 5.48 22.23 -16.24
CA ARG A 163 5.42 21.33 -17.39
C ARG A 163 5.82 22.06 -18.66
N LEU A 164 5.24 23.24 -18.92
CA LEU A 164 5.55 24.05 -20.09
C LEU A 164 7.01 24.51 -20.10
N ASP A 165 7.54 24.96 -18.96
CA ASP A 165 8.94 25.39 -18.82
C ASP A 165 9.90 24.27 -19.23
N ARG A 166 9.64 23.04 -18.77
CA ARG A 166 10.50 21.87 -19.05
C ARG A 166 10.29 21.27 -20.44
N ALA A 167 9.08 21.37 -21.00
CA ALA A 167 8.77 20.87 -22.34
C ALA A 167 9.32 21.78 -23.45
N THR A 168 9.39 23.10 -23.18
CA THR A 168 9.85 24.12 -24.12
C THR A 168 11.33 24.44 -24.01
N ASP A 169 12.04 23.86 -23.04
CA ASP A 169 13.49 23.98 -22.86
C ASP A 169 14.26 23.36 -24.05
N LYS A 170 14.27 24.13 -25.14
CA LYS A 170 15.05 23.94 -26.36
C LYS A 170 16.38 24.68 -26.29
N SER A 171 16.70 25.30 -25.14
CA SER A 171 17.86 26.17 -25.01
C SER A 171 19.13 25.35 -25.25
N GLY A 172 20.04 25.90 -26.04
CA GLY A 172 21.38 25.35 -26.25
C GLY A 172 22.23 25.34 -24.97
N ASP A 173 21.67 25.80 -23.85
CA ASP A 173 22.25 25.88 -22.53
C ASP A 173 21.97 24.62 -21.70
N LYS A 174 22.77 24.44 -20.64
CA LYS A 174 22.95 23.21 -19.87
C LYS A 174 21.63 22.67 -19.29
N ILE A 175 20.97 21.73 -19.99
CA ILE A 175 19.84 20.95 -19.44
C ILE A 175 20.24 20.38 -18.08
N GLN A 176 19.50 20.76 -17.04
CA GLN A 176 19.77 20.33 -15.67
C GLN A 176 19.69 18.79 -15.58
N LEU A 177 20.75 18.17 -15.05
CA LEU A 177 20.69 16.74 -14.74
C LEU A 177 19.84 16.54 -13.48
N LEU A 178 18.71 15.87 -13.63
CA LEU A 178 17.92 15.37 -12.50
C LEU A 178 18.64 14.18 -11.86
N CYS A 179 18.70 14.11 -10.54
CA CYS A 179 19.45 13.10 -9.81
C CYS A 179 18.57 12.40 -8.77
N VAL A 180 18.86 11.12 -8.50
CA VAL A 180 18.30 10.40 -7.34
C VAL A 180 19.12 10.68 -6.07
N PRO A 181 18.62 10.42 -4.85
CA PRO A 181 19.27 10.86 -3.61
C PRO A 181 20.69 10.33 -3.37
N PHE A 182 21.02 9.16 -3.91
CA PHE A 182 22.36 8.56 -3.79
C PHE A 182 23.31 8.93 -4.93
N GLU A 183 22.83 9.63 -5.97
CA GLU A 183 23.70 10.24 -6.98
C GLU A 183 24.26 11.54 -6.40
N LYS A 184 25.57 11.56 -6.08
CA LYS A 184 26.24 12.76 -5.56
C LYS A 184 26.13 13.90 -6.57
N LYS A 185 25.53 15.03 -6.16
CA LYS A 185 25.46 16.27 -6.98
C LYS A 185 26.85 16.76 -7.40
N ASP A 186 27.89 16.54 -6.59
CA ASP A 186 29.25 17.04 -6.86
C ASP A 186 30.03 16.25 -7.92
N PHE A 187 29.61 15.01 -8.24
CA PHE A 187 30.14 14.27 -9.38
C PHE A 187 29.38 14.59 -10.69
N VAL A 188 28.28 15.33 -10.56
CA VAL A 188 27.43 15.84 -11.63
C VAL A 188 27.82 17.30 -11.87
N GLY A 189 29.04 17.52 -12.36
CA GLY A 189 29.55 18.87 -12.52
C GLY A 189 31.06 19.05 -12.41
N LEU A 190 31.85 17.99 -12.37
CA LEU A 190 33.27 18.12 -12.73
C LEU A 190 33.34 18.37 -14.25
N ASP A 191 33.21 19.64 -14.62
CA ASP A 191 33.50 20.21 -15.94
C ASP A 191 34.64 19.43 -16.60
N THR A 192 34.32 18.74 -17.70
CA THR A 192 35.35 18.30 -18.65
C THR A 192 36.00 19.48 -19.36
N ASP A 193 35.33 20.65 -19.39
CA ASP A 193 35.90 21.87 -19.95
C ASP A 193 37.06 22.42 -19.11
N SER A 194 37.06 22.24 -17.78
CA SER A 194 38.16 22.74 -16.93
C SER A 194 39.39 21.83 -16.92
N ARG A 195 39.30 20.60 -17.47
CA ARG A 195 40.43 19.64 -17.51
C ARG A 195 41.10 19.51 -18.88
N LEU A 196 40.57 20.16 -19.92
CA LEU A 196 41.26 20.28 -21.21
C LEU A 196 42.47 21.23 -21.17
N GLY A 197 42.68 21.96 -20.07
CA GLY A 197 43.82 22.88 -19.90
C GLY A 197 44.99 22.38 -19.04
N ARG A 198 44.96 21.16 -18.46
CA ARG A 198 46.05 20.71 -17.59
C ARG A 198 46.13 19.19 -17.40
N PHE A 199 46.49 18.45 -18.46
CA PHE A 199 47.02 17.10 -18.29
C PHE A 199 48.46 17.19 -17.74
N LYS A 200 48.60 17.18 -16.40
CA LYS A 200 49.87 16.81 -15.77
C LYS A 200 49.95 15.28 -15.78
N ILE A 201 50.92 14.79 -16.55
CA ILE A 201 51.41 13.41 -16.55
C ILE A 201 51.74 13.03 -15.10
N TYR A 202 51.02 12.07 -14.52
CA TYR A 202 51.51 11.30 -13.37
C TYR A 202 51.13 9.83 -13.51
N ASP A 203 52.18 9.01 -13.40
CA ASP A 203 52.24 7.61 -12.99
C ASP A 203 51.80 6.52 -13.99
N VAL A 204 52.76 6.14 -14.85
CA VAL A 204 53.02 4.73 -15.15
C VAL A 204 54.12 4.26 -14.18
N ALA A 205 53.73 3.43 -13.22
CA ALA A 205 54.67 2.72 -12.37
C ALA A 205 55.46 1.68 -13.19
N VAL A 206 56.79 1.76 -13.15
CA VAL A 206 57.70 0.68 -13.58
C VAL A 206 58.52 0.28 -12.34
N PRO A 207 58.66 -1.02 -12.01
CA PRO A 207 59.25 -1.45 -10.75
C PRO A 207 60.79 -1.44 -10.75
N ASN A 208 61.34 -0.90 -9.66
CA ASN A 208 62.65 -1.07 -9.01
C ASN A 208 63.75 -1.91 -9.69
N TYR A 209 64.96 -1.33 -9.85
CA TYR A 209 66.26 -1.97 -9.50
C TYR A 209 67.43 -0.95 -9.30
N ARG A 210 68.01 -0.98 -8.08
CA ARG A 210 69.38 -0.70 -7.53
C ARG A 210 70.35 0.44 -7.98
N TYR A 211 70.86 1.12 -6.94
CA TYR A 211 72.05 1.99 -6.65
C TYR A 211 73.47 1.53 -7.12
N PRO A 212 74.61 2.24 -6.85
CA PRO A 212 74.91 3.67 -6.56
C PRO A 212 76.14 4.26 -7.35
N GLY A 213 76.35 5.58 -7.36
CA GLY A 213 77.70 6.17 -7.53
C GLY A 213 77.84 7.45 -8.38
N GLU A 214 78.60 8.40 -7.83
CA GLU A 214 79.32 9.53 -8.45
C GLU A 214 78.61 10.84 -8.87
N LYS A 215 79.22 11.94 -8.38
CA LYS A 215 78.95 13.35 -8.69
C LYS A 215 79.88 13.85 -9.80
N ARG A 216 79.34 14.58 -10.78
CA ARG A 216 79.77 15.91 -11.29
C ARG A 216 79.06 16.18 -12.63
N GLU A 217 78.21 17.20 -12.65
CA GLU A 217 78.45 18.51 -13.29
C GLU A 217 78.53 18.47 -14.82
N GLY A 218 77.47 19.03 -15.43
CA GLY A 218 77.46 19.54 -16.79
C GLY A 218 77.39 18.49 -17.88
N GLU A 219 76.18 18.13 -18.34
CA GLU A 219 75.96 17.83 -19.75
C GLU A 219 74.47 17.77 -20.10
N ILE A 220 74.22 18.24 -21.31
CA ILE A 220 72.97 18.33 -22.04
C ILE A 220 72.17 17.02 -21.90
N SER A 221 70.91 17.13 -21.45
CA SER A 221 70.04 15.98 -21.20
C SER A 221 69.81 15.20 -22.50
N MET A 222 70.37 13.99 -22.55
CA MET A 222 69.86 12.67 -22.99
C MET A 222 68.60 12.54 -23.89
N ALA A 223 67.76 13.56 -24.00
CA ALA A 223 66.65 13.68 -24.94
C ALA A 223 67.11 13.80 -26.41
N GLU A 224 68.23 14.48 -26.68
CA GLU A 224 68.72 14.66 -28.06
C GLU A 224 69.37 13.41 -28.67
N ARG A 225 69.89 12.47 -27.85
CA ARG A 225 70.42 11.19 -28.34
C ARG A 225 69.36 10.11 -28.57
N LEU A 226 68.19 10.23 -27.96
CA LEU A 226 67.07 9.30 -28.20
C LEU A 226 66.26 9.68 -29.45
N LEU A 227 66.34 10.94 -29.90
CA LEU A 227 65.67 11.45 -31.10
C LEU A 227 66.41 11.14 -32.40
N SER A 228 67.66 10.67 -32.36
CA SER A 228 68.46 10.37 -33.57
C SER A 228 68.49 8.89 -33.98
N LEU A 229 67.90 7.98 -33.19
CA LEU A 229 67.93 6.53 -33.45
C LEU A 229 66.60 5.94 -33.95
N PHE A 230 65.55 6.75 -34.12
CA PHE A 230 64.28 6.31 -34.73
C PHE A 230 63.73 7.36 -35.70
N PRO A 231 63.51 7.04 -36.99
CA PRO A 231 62.74 7.90 -37.86
C PRO A 231 61.25 7.82 -37.46
N PHE A 232 60.73 8.88 -36.83
CA PHE A 232 59.29 9.09 -36.66
C PHE A 232 58.73 9.72 -37.94
N PRO A 233 57.68 9.13 -38.53
CA PRO A 233 56.35 9.67 -38.26
C PRO A 233 55.28 8.55 -38.23
N ALA A 234 54.92 8.06 -37.04
CA ALA A 234 53.76 7.14 -36.93
C ALA A 234 53.11 7.02 -35.54
N VAL A 235 53.51 7.79 -34.52
CA VAL A 235 52.97 7.57 -33.15
C VAL A 235 52.32 8.81 -32.53
N THR A 236 52.40 9.99 -33.16
CA THR A 236 51.71 11.20 -32.66
C THR A 236 50.32 11.45 -33.27
N GLN A 237 49.85 10.61 -34.21
CA GLN A 237 48.55 10.81 -34.85
C GLN A 237 47.44 9.85 -34.38
N TRP A 238 47.79 8.82 -33.59
CA TRP A 238 46.82 7.82 -33.10
C TRP A 238 46.32 8.10 -31.68
N LEU A 239 47.07 8.82 -30.84
CA LEU A 239 46.67 9.07 -29.45
C LEU A 239 45.78 10.31 -29.26
N ASP A 240 45.74 11.24 -30.22
CA ASP A 240 44.91 12.46 -30.13
C ASP A 240 43.52 12.32 -30.76
N LEU A 241 43.35 11.52 -31.83
CA LEU A 241 42.03 11.33 -32.46
C LEU A 241 41.08 10.48 -31.59
N ASP A 242 41.57 9.38 -31.01
CA ASP A 242 40.76 8.53 -30.14
C ASP A 242 40.42 9.23 -28.81
N SER A 243 41.29 10.12 -28.32
CA SER A 243 41.05 10.93 -27.11
C SER A 243 40.04 12.06 -27.35
N LEU A 244 40.12 12.76 -28.49
CA LEU A 244 39.11 13.76 -28.89
C LEU A 244 37.75 13.12 -29.18
N ASP A 245 37.71 11.98 -29.89
CA ASP A 245 36.47 11.26 -30.17
C ASP A 245 35.87 10.71 -28.86
N SER A 246 36.69 10.19 -27.94
CA SER A 246 36.26 9.78 -26.61
C SER A 246 35.69 10.94 -25.79
N GLY A 247 36.34 12.12 -25.81
CA GLY A 247 35.82 13.33 -25.17
C GLY A 247 34.50 13.81 -25.76
N CYS A 248 34.38 13.83 -27.09
CA CYS A 248 33.15 14.20 -27.79
C CYS A 248 32.02 13.20 -27.51
N ARG A 249 32.32 11.89 -27.44
CA ARG A 249 31.37 10.84 -27.06
C ARG A 249 30.86 11.00 -25.63
N VAL A 250 31.73 11.30 -24.67
CA VAL A 250 31.34 11.53 -23.27
C VAL A 250 30.39 12.72 -23.14
N VAL A 251 30.68 13.84 -23.81
CA VAL A 251 29.81 15.03 -23.81
C VAL A 251 28.46 14.72 -24.47
N ARG A 252 28.44 14.01 -25.60
CA ARG A 252 27.20 13.57 -26.27
C ARG A 252 26.37 12.62 -25.39
N HIS A 253 27.01 11.67 -24.70
CA HIS A 253 26.35 10.76 -23.77
C HIS A 253 25.73 11.51 -22.59
N TYR A 254 26.47 12.45 -22.00
CA TYR A 254 25.96 13.28 -20.90
C TYR A 254 24.74 14.10 -21.33
N LYS A 255 24.82 14.79 -22.48
CA LYS A 255 23.71 15.57 -23.03
C LYS A 255 22.47 14.69 -23.28
N LYS A 256 22.65 13.51 -23.88
CA LYS A 256 21.56 12.54 -24.09
C LYS A 256 20.98 12.03 -22.77
N ARG A 257 21.80 11.81 -21.74
CA ARG A 257 21.35 11.44 -20.39
C ARG A 257 20.46 12.53 -19.79
N CYS A 258 20.90 13.78 -19.81
CA CYS A 258 20.08 14.92 -19.34
C CYS A 258 18.75 14.99 -20.10
N GLN A 259 18.78 14.89 -21.42
CA GLN A 259 17.58 14.89 -22.25
C GLN A 259 16.64 13.73 -21.91
N GLY A 260 17.15 12.50 -21.79
CA GLY A 260 16.35 11.33 -21.46
C GLY A 260 15.65 11.46 -20.10
N ARG A 261 16.39 11.91 -19.07
CA ARG A 261 15.82 12.14 -17.73
C ARG A 261 14.78 13.25 -17.73
N MET A 262 15.05 14.35 -18.45
CA MET A 262 14.09 15.44 -18.58
C MET A 262 12.82 15.00 -19.31
N ARG A 263 12.93 14.26 -20.42
CA ARG A 263 11.78 13.71 -21.15
C ARG A 263 10.92 12.81 -20.27
N LYS A 264 11.56 11.94 -19.46
CA LYS A 264 10.87 11.12 -18.48
C LYS A 264 10.06 11.99 -17.51
N HIS A 265 10.70 12.99 -16.93
CA HIS A 265 10.08 13.89 -15.95
C HIS A 265 8.93 14.71 -16.56
N VAL A 266 9.08 15.22 -17.79
CA VAL A 266 7.99 15.88 -18.53
C VAL A 266 6.82 14.91 -18.75
N GLY A 267 7.11 13.63 -19.05
CA GLY A 267 6.10 12.57 -19.14
C GLY A 267 5.29 12.43 -17.84
N ASP A 268 5.96 12.44 -16.69
CA ASP A 268 5.28 12.38 -15.39
C ASP A 268 4.38 13.61 -15.15
N LEU A 269 4.89 14.81 -15.45
CA LEU A 269 4.11 16.05 -15.30
C LEU A 269 2.90 16.08 -16.25
N CYS A 270 3.05 15.61 -17.49
CA CYS A 270 1.94 15.44 -18.43
C CYS A 270 0.89 14.49 -17.87
N LEU A 271 1.30 13.37 -17.27
CA LEU A 271 0.39 12.40 -16.70
C LEU A 271 -0.39 12.98 -15.51
N GLN A 272 0.29 13.67 -14.59
CA GLN A 272 -0.34 14.38 -13.47
C GLN A 272 -1.28 15.51 -13.93
N ALA A 273 -0.95 16.18 -15.04
CA ALA A 273 -1.76 17.24 -15.62
C ALA A 273 -2.94 16.71 -16.47
N GLY A 274 -3.19 15.40 -16.50
CA GLY A 274 -4.30 14.78 -17.23
C GLY A 274 -4.07 14.64 -18.75
N MET A 275 -2.82 14.76 -19.22
CA MET A 275 -2.44 14.67 -20.64
C MET A 275 -1.85 13.29 -20.97
N LEU A 276 -2.71 12.27 -20.99
CA LEU A 276 -2.30 10.88 -21.11
C LEU A 276 -1.54 10.57 -22.41
N GLN A 277 -1.98 11.11 -23.55
CA GLN A 277 -1.32 10.83 -24.84
C GLN A 277 0.08 11.44 -24.93
N ASP A 278 0.25 12.68 -24.44
CA ASP A 278 1.55 13.35 -24.40
C ASP A 278 2.52 12.66 -23.44
N ALA A 279 2.00 12.18 -22.30
CA ALA A 279 2.79 11.38 -21.36
C ALA A 279 3.36 10.13 -22.05
N LEU A 280 2.53 9.37 -22.78
CA LEU A 280 2.97 8.18 -23.53
C LEU A 280 4.08 8.52 -24.54
N VAL A 281 3.94 9.60 -25.31
CA VAL A 281 4.96 10.07 -26.26
C VAL A 281 6.28 10.35 -25.54
N HIS A 282 6.24 11.13 -24.45
CA HIS A 282 7.43 11.49 -23.70
C HIS A 282 8.13 10.29 -23.06
N TYR A 283 7.37 9.31 -22.57
CA TYR A 283 7.96 8.08 -22.04
C TYR A 283 8.68 7.26 -23.11
N HIS A 284 8.11 7.08 -24.30
CA HIS A 284 8.80 6.40 -25.41
C HIS A 284 10.10 7.11 -25.80
N MET A 285 10.06 8.44 -25.95
CA MET A 285 11.27 9.23 -26.24
C MET A 285 12.33 9.07 -25.14
N ALA A 286 11.92 9.06 -23.87
CA ALA A 286 12.83 8.86 -22.75
C ALA A 286 13.45 7.45 -22.77
N VAL A 287 12.66 6.41 -23.06
CA VAL A 287 13.13 5.02 -23.17
C VAL A 287 14.20 4.89 -24.25
N GLU A 288 14.00 5.47 -25.43
CA GLU A 288 14.98 5.44 -26.53
C GLU A 288 16.29 6.14 -26.14
N LEU A 289 16.20 7.36 -25.58
CA LEU A 289 17.37 8.15 -25.18
C LEU A 289 18.16 7.46 -24.07
N LEU A 290 17.50 7.03 -23.00
CA LEU A 290 18.12 6.44 -21.82
C LEU A 290 18.72 5.06 -22.11
N ARG A 291 18.08 4.27 -22.98
CA ARG A 291 18.61 2.99 -23.46
C ARG A 291 19.90 3.18 -24.23
N SER A 292 19.99 4.20 -25.09
CA SER A 292 21.20 4.47 -25.88
C SER A 292 22.43 4.86 -25.04
N VAL A 293 22.23 5.34 -23.81
CA VAL A 293 23.29 5.75 -22.88
C VAL A 293 23.45 4.83 -21.67
N ASN A 294 22.72 3.71 -21.62
CA ASN A 294 22.74 2.74 -20.52
C ASN A 294 22.43 3.34 -19.13
N ASP A 295 21.55 4.34 -19.06
CA ASP A 295 21.08 4.89 -17.77
C ASP A 295 19.94 4.02 -17.21
N PHE A 296 20.30 2.82 -16.75
CA PHE A 296 19.33 1.76 -16.42
C PHE A 296 18.33 2.17 -15.35
N LEU A 297 18.74 2.91 -14.33
CA LEU A 297 17.84 3.34 -13.26
C LEU A 297 16.69 4.21 -13.81
N TRP A 298 17.03 5.23 -14.60
CA TRP A 298 16.04 6.13 -15.20
C TRP A 298 15.29 5.48 -16.36
N LEU A 299 15.91 4.54 -17.08
CA LEU A 299 15.24 3.71 -18.08
C LEU A 299 14.14 2.86 -17.42
N GLY A 300 14.41 2.25 -16.25
CA GLY A 300 13.41 1.56 -15.46
C GLY A 300 12.23 2.46 -15.07
N ALA A 301 12.52 3.71 -14.69
CA ALA A 301 11.48 4.69 -14.34
C ALA A 301 10.65 5.17 -15.54
N ALA A 302 11.26 5.32 -16.71
CA ALA A 302 10.54 5.64 -17.94
C ALA A 302 9.62 4.48 -18.37
N LEU A 303 10.08 3.23 -18.23
CA LEU A 303 9.27 2.03 -18.47
C LEU A 303 8.13 1.90 -17.44
N GLU A 304 8.40 2.14 -16.15
CA GLU A 304 7.36 2.14 -15.11
C GLU A 304 6.28 3.20 -15.38
N GLY A 305 6.67 4.41 -15.80
CA GLY A 305 5.74 5.47 -16.18
C GLY A 305 4.91 5.10 -17.42
N LEU A 306 5.55 4.51 -18.44
CA LEU A 306 4.87 4.01 -19.64
C LEU A 306 3.85 2.91 -19.31
N CYS A 307 4.22 1.96 -18.45
CA CYS A 307 3.30 0.94 -17.94
C CYS A 307 2.13 1.59 -17.21
N SER A 308 2.40 2.52 -16.31
CA SER A 308 1.38 3.15 -15.47
C SER A 308 0.38 3.95 -16.31
N ALA A 309 0.85 4.74 -17.29
CA ALA A 309 0.00 5.41 -18.26
C ALA A 309 -0.84 4.42 -19.09
N SER A 310 -0.25 3.31 -19.54
CA SER A 310 -0.97 2.28 -20.30
C SER A 310 -2.01 1.55 -19.42
N VAL A 311 -1.74 1.34 -18.14
CA VAL A 311 -2.69 0.77 -17.18
C VAL A 311 -3.87 1.71 -16.96
N ILE A 312 -3.63 3.02 -16.78
CA ILE A 312 -4.68 4.03 -16.65
C ILE A 312 -5.59 4.03 -17.89
N TYR A 313 -5.02 3.86 -19.08
CA TYR A 313 -5.78 3.74 -20.33
C TYR A 313 -6.67 2.49 -20.39
N HIS A 314 -6.09 1.30 -20.14
CA HIS A 314 -6.81 0.03 -20.28
C HIS A 314 -7.77 -0.28 -19.12
N TYR A 315 -7.46 0.23 -17.93
CA TYR A 315 -8.20 -0.08 -16.70
C TYR A 315 -8.67 1.20 -16.00
N PRO A 316 -9.58 1.99 -16.60
CA PRO A 316 -10.06 3.25 -16.01
C PRO A 316 -10.80 3.07 -14.67
N GLY A 317 -11.18 1.83 -14.33
CA GLY A 317 -11.73 1.48 -13.01
C GLY A 317 -10.70 1.35 -11.88
N GLY A 318 -9.41 1.43 -12.20
CA GLY A 318 -8.29 1.39 -11.28
C GLY A 318 -7.84 -0.01 -10.87
N THR A 319 -6.61 -0.11 -10.36
CA THR A 319 -5.93 -1.34 -9.91
C THR A 319 -5.90 -1.55 -8.40
N ALA A 320 -6.36 -0.57 -7.62
CA ALA A 320 -6.31 -0.58 -6.15
C ALA A 320 -7.23 -1.63 -5.48
N GLY A 321 -7.98 -2.42 -6.25
CA GLY A 321 -8.97 -3.38 -5.74
C GLY A 321 -10.24 -2.68 -5.25
N LYS A 322 -11.40 -3.34 -5.38
CA LYS A 322 -12.65 -2.82 -4.82
C LYS A 322 -12.62 -3.01 -3.30
N SER A 323 -12.04 -2.06 -2.56
CA SER A 323 -12.47 -1.87 -1.17
C SER A 323 -13.93 -1.45 -1.21
N GLY A 324 -14.81 -2.20 -0.54
CA GLY A 324 -16.27 -2.17 -0.70
C GLY A 324 -16.96 -0.84 -0.34
N VAL A 325 -16.78 0.19 -1.16
CA VAL A 325 -17.62 1.38 -1.18
C VAL A 325 -18.61 1.24 -2.32
N ARG A 326 -19.88 0.96 -1.97
CA ARG A 326 -21.00 0.99 -2.91
C ARG A 326 -21.06 2.37 -3.58
N LYS A 327 -20.87 2.43 -4.90
CA LYS A 327 -21.19 3.63 -5.69
C LYS A 327 -22.71 3.85 -5.66
N PRO A 328 -23.21 5.09 -5.47
CA PRO A 328 -24.55 5.45 -5.89
C PRO A 328 -24.59 5.50 -7.42
N GLY A 329 -25.56 4.80 -8.02
CA GLY A 329 -25.76 4.79 -9.46
C GLY A 329 -26.30 6.13 -9.95
N VAL A 330 -25.58 6.77 -10.88
CA VAL A 330 -26.09 7.90 -11.66
C VAL A 330 -26.60 7.34 -12.99
N SER A 331 -27.89 7.49 -13.22
CA SER A 331 -28.59 7.15 -14.46
C SER A 331 -28.19 8.11 -15.58
N SER A 332 -27.52 7.61 -16.62
CA SER A 332 -27.30 8.34 -17.87
C SER A 332 -28.54 8.23 -18.76
N SER A 333 -29.27 9.33 -18.94
CA SER A 333 -30.13 9.52 -20.11
C SER A 333 -29.49 10.59 -20.99
N ALA A 334 -28.98 10.17 -22.14
CA ALA A 334 -28.45 11.04 -23.17
C ALA A 334 -29.60 11.43 -24.11
N ALA A 335 -29.78 12.73 -24.34
CA ALA A 335 -30.53 13.25 -25.46
C ALA A 335 -29.68 14.29 -26.20
N ASP A 336 -29.63 14.05 -27.50
CA ASP A 336 -28.96 14.71 -28.61
C ASP A 336 -29.11 16.25 -28.65
N ALA A 337 -28.01 16.95 -28.98
CA ALA A 337 -28.06 18.29 -29.58
C ALA A 337 -26.69 18.74 -30.16
N GLY A 338 -26.55 18.60 -31.47
CA GLY A 338 -26.22 19.73 -32.35
C GLY A 338 -24.84 20.39 -32.26
N LYS A 339 -23.92 19.93 -33.12
CA LYS A 339 -22.72 20.63 -33.60
C LYS A 339 -22.99 22.11 -33.95
N ARG A 340 -22.19 23.04 -33.42
CA ARG A 340 -21.74 24.26 -34.13
C ARG A 340 -20.31 24.64 -33.72
N HIS A 341 -19.37 24.41 -34.63
CA HIS A 341 -18.02 24.98 -34.61
C HIS A 341 -18.06 26.48 -34.86
N ARG A 342 -17.21 27.25 -34.17
CA ARG A 342 -16.63 28.50 -34.67
C ARG A 342 -15.12 28.47 -34.36
N PRO A 343 -14.23 28.76 -35.32
CA PRO A 343 -12.78 28.65 -35.14
C PRO A 343 -12.16 29.97 -34.69
N GLY A 344 -11.09 29.89 -33.89
CA GLY A 344 -10.22 31.03 -33.62
C GLY A 344 -9.39 30.91 -32.35
N ALA A 345 -8.26 30.21 -32.42
CA ALA A 345 -6.97 30.61 -31.84
C ALA A 345 -5.91 29.54 -32.12
N GLN A 346 -4.82 29.97 -32.73
CA GLN A 346 -3.68 29.25 -33.28
C GLN A 346 -2.96 28.35 -32.24
N GLU A 347 -2.97 27.03 -32.44
CA GLU A 347 -1.98 26.13 -31.83
C GLU A 347 -0.75 26.07 -32.75
N VAL A 348 0.43 26.34 -32.18
CA VAL A 348 1.71 26.23 -32.87
C VAL A 348 2.06 24.75 -33.00
N LEU A 349 1.68 24.17 -34.14
CA LEU A 349 2.15 22.86 -34.59
C LEU A 349 3.67 22.86 -34.72
N ILE A 350 4.31 21.94 -34.00
CA ILE A 350 5.70 21.55 -34.23
C ILE A 350 5.68 20.47 -35.32
N ASP A 351 6.25 20.76 -36.49
CA ASP A 351 6.47 19.79 -37.57
C ASP A 351 7.39 18.65 -37.10
N PRO A 352 6.96 17.37 -37.19
CA PRO A 352 7.86 16.23 -37.11
C PRO A 352 8.33 15.86 -38.52
N GLY A 353 9.39 16.52 -38.98
CA GLY A 353 10.09 16.15 -40.20
C GLY A 353 11.20 15.12 -39.94
N ALA A 354 11.15 14.03 -40.71
CA ALA A 354 12.18 12.99 -40.91
C ALA A 354 12.14 11.74 -40.00
N LEU A 355 11.19 10.83 -40.26
CA LEU A 355 11.51 9.42 -40.44
C LEU A 355 10.99 8.94 -41.79
N THR A 356 11.90 8.49 -42.64
CA THR A 356 11.65 7.99 -43.99
C THR A 356 11.25 6.51 -43.99
N THR A 357 10.22 6.22 -44.80
CA THR A 357 10.02 5.01 -45.65
C THR A 357 9.89 3.63 -44.99
N ASN A 358 8.64 3.16 -44.81
CA ASN A 358 7.99 2.20 -45.73
C ASN A 358 6.54 1.85 -45.32
N GLY A 359 5.58 2.20 -46.20
CA GLY A 359 4.32 1.51 -46.49
C GLY A 359 3.21 1.40 -45.43
N ILE A 360 2.23 2.31 -45.45
CA ILE A 360 0.89 2.08 -44.88
C ILE A 360 -0.15 2.41 -45.95
N SER A 361 -0.98 1.43 -46.31
CA SER A 361 -2.16 1.63 -47.16
C SER A 361 -3.20 2.46 -46.40
N ALA A 362 -3.65 3.55 -47.02
CA ALA A 362 -4.88 4.22 -46.64
C ALA A 362 -6.05 3.30 -47.01
N ASP A 363 -6.79 2.82 -46.00
CA ASP A 363 -8.25 2.67 -46.00
C ASP A 363 -8.72 1.74 -44.88
N THR A 364 -9.03 2.30 -43.72
CA THR A 364 -10.28 1.96 -43.01
C THR A 364 -10.62 3.07 -42.02
N SER A 365 -11.73 3.73 -42.31
CA SER A 365 -12.32 4.81 -41.57
C SER A 365 -12.92 4.32 -40.24
N THR A 366 -12.77 5.16 -39.20
CA THR A 366 -13.53 5.24 -37.92
C THR A 366 -13.04 4.55 -36.63
N GLU A 367 -11.92 3.84 -36.57
CA GLU A 367 -11.34 3.37 -35.27
C GLU A 367 -9.85 3.66 -35.02
N ILE A 368 -9.13 4.28 -35.96
CA ILE A 368 -7.66 4.43 -35.91
C ILE A 368 -7.27 5.84 -35.47
N GLY A 369 -7.24 6.06 -34.17
CA GLY A 369 -6.76 7.32 -33.56
C GLY A 369 -6.59 7.27 -32.04
N ARG A 370 -7.15 6.24 -31.39
CA ARG A 370 -7.00 6.02 -29.95
C ARG A 370 -5.69 5.27 -29.68
N ALA A 371 -4.72 5.97 -29.09
CA ALA A 371 -3.56 5.41 -28.40
C ALA A 371 -2.51 4.65 -29.25
N LYS A 372 -2.01 5.25 -30.33
CA LYS A 372 -0.88 4.70 -31.13
C LYS A 372 0.39 4.38 -30.32
N ASN A 373 0.52 4.94 -29.11
CA ASN A 373 1.69 4.81 -28.25
C ASN A 373 1.42 4.03 -26.94
N CYS A 374 0.21 3.52 -26.72
CA CYS A 374 -0.09 2.74 -25.52
C CYS A 374 0.41 1.30 -25.66
N LEU A 375 0.96 0.74 -24.59
CA LEU A 375 1.32 -0.68 -24.55
C LEU A 375 0.05 -1.55 -24.62
N SER A 376 0.18 -2.75 -25.20
CA SER A 376 -0.87 -3.77 -25.08
C SER A 376 -0.94 -4.30 -23.64
N GLN A 377 -2.03 -5.01 -23.30
CA GLN A 377 -2.20 -5.57 -21.96
C GLN A 377 -1.10 -6.57 -21.58
N GLU A 378 -0.55 -7.28 -22.55
CA GLU A 378 0.53 -8.25 -22.37
C GLU A 378 1.88 -7.55 -22.21
N ASP A 379 2.16 -6.57 -23.07
CA ASP A 379 3.41 -5.80 -23.06
C ASP A 379 3.62 -5.06 -21.73
N ILE A 380 2.55 -4.60 -21.07
CA ILE A 380 2.63 -3.93 -19.76
C ILE A 380 3.41 -4.79 -18.76
N ILE A 381 3.14 -6.09 -18.71
CA ILE A 381 3.78 -7.00 -17.76
C ILE A 381 5.24 -7.23 -18.14
N GLU A 382 5.55 -7.38 -19.43
CA GLU A 382 6.92 -7.51 -19.90
C GLU A 382 7.76 -6.27 -19.58
N LYS A 383 7.19 -5.08 -19.79
CA LYS A 383 7.86 -3.82 -19.45
C LYS A 383 8.02 -3.61 -17.95
N TYR A 384 7.09 -4.07 -17.12
CA TYR A 384 7.31 -4.12 -15.67
C TYR A 384 8.44 -5.07 -15.29
N LYS A 385 8.54 -6.28 -15.89
CA LYS A 385 9.66 -7.20 -15.66
C LYS A 385 11.00 -6.54 -16.01
N GLU A 386 11.06 -5.84 -17.15
CA GLU A 386 12.23 -5.07 -17.59
C GLU A 386 12.59 -3.95 -16.60
N ALA A 387 11.61 -3.15 -16.16
CA ALA A 387 11.80 -2.08 -15.19
C ALA A 387 12.33 -2.59 -13.84
N ILE A 388 11.71 -3.64 -13.30
CA ILE A 388 12.09 -4.28 -12.03
C ILE A 388 13.51 -4.84 -12.12
N SER A 389 13.85 -5.50 -13.23
CA SER A 389 15.22 -5.98 -13.48
C SER A 389 16.24 -4.84 -13.45
N TYR A 390 15.91 -3.67 -14.01
CA TYR A 390 16.80 -2.51 -13.94
C TYR A 390 16.93 -1.92 -12.54
N TYR A 391 15.85 -1.88 -11.76
CA TYR A 391 15.89 -1.44 -10.37
C TYR A 391 16.75 -2.37 -9.50
N GLY A 392 16.63 -3.69 -9.69
CA GLY A 392 17.41 -4.70 -8.95
C GLY A 392 18.94 -4.60 -9.16
N LYS A 393 19.41 -3.84 -10.15
CA LYS A 393 20.85 -3.54 -10.32
C LYS A 393 21.39 -2.59 -9.24
N TYR A 394 20.53 -1.87 -8.52
CA TYR A 394 20.90 -0.82 -7.57
C TYR A 394 20.42 -1.17 -6.16
N LYS A 395 21.36 -1.47 -5.25
CA LYS A 395 21.04 -1.81 -3.85
C LYS A 395 20.20 -0.74 -3.14
N SER A 396 20.41 0.54 -3.46
CA SER A 396 19.69 1.67 -2.87
C SER A 396 18.30 1.92 -3.47
N ALA A 397 17.88 1.12 -4.46
CA ALA A 397 16.58 1.25 -5.14
C ALA A 397 15.59 0.13 -4.76
N GLY A 398 15.88 -0.68 -3.72
CA GLY A 398 15.02 -1.81 -3.34
C GLY A 398 13.57 -1.41 -3.00
N VAL A 399 13.35 -0.21 -2.45
CA VAL A 399 12.00 0.31 -2.20
C VAL A 399 11.24 0.56 -3.51
N ILE A 400 11.91 1.14 -4.52
CA ILE A 400 11.34 1.40 -5.84
C ILE A 400 11.04 0.07 -6.56
N GLU A 401 11.98 -0.88 -6.48
CA GLU A 401 11.83 -2.22 -7.04
C GLU A 401 10.61 -2.94 -6.46
N LEU A 402 10.46 -2.90 -5.14
CA LEU A 402 9.32 -3.52 -4.45
C LEU A 402 7.99 -2.90 -4.86
N GLU A 403 7.91 -1.58 -4.94
CA GLU A 403 6.68 -0.90 -5.35
C GLU A 403 6.32 -1.16 -6.81
N ALA A 404 7.31 -1.26 -7.70
CA ALA A 404 7.07 -1.66 -9.08
C ALA A 404 6.54 -3.11 -9.16
N CYS A 405 7.08 -4.03 -8.34
CA CYS A 405 6.55 -5.38 -8.19
C CYS A 405 5.08 -5.37 -7.72
N ILE A 406 4.74 -4.55 -6.73
CA ILE A 406 3.37 -4.43 -6.21
C ILE A 406 2.41 -3.93 -7.29
N LYS A 407 2.80 -2.90 -8.05
CA LYS A 407 1.99 -2.39 -9.19
C LYS A 407 1.76 -3.49 -10.23
N ALA A 408 2.80 -4.22 -10.62
CA ALA A 408 2.69 -5.33 -11.56
C ALA A 408 1.72 -6.43 -11.07
N VAL A 409 1.81 -6.80 -9.79
CA VAL A 409 0.90 -7.79 -9.16
C VAL A 409 -0.55 -7.30 -9.20
N ARG A 410 -0.81 -6.03 -8.92
CA ARG A 410 -2.17 -5.46 -8.98
C ARG A 410 -2.75 -5.49 -10.40
N VAL A 411 -1.93 -5.24 -11.42
CA VAL A 411 -2.33 -5.39 -12.84
C VAL A 411 -2.65 -6.85 -13.16
N LEU A 412 -1.76 -7.78 -12.79
CA LEU A 412 -1.97 -9.22 -13.01
C LEU A 412 -3.22 -9.76 -12.31
N ALA A 413 -3.57 -9.22 -11.14
CA ALA A 413 -4.79 -9.57 -10.43
C ALA A 413 -6.04 -9.25 -11.25
N ILE A 414 -6.10 -8.07 -11.88
CA ILE A 414 -7.21 -7.69 -12.76
C ILE A 414 -7.24 -8.53 -14.04
N GLN A 415 -6.06 -8.82 -14.60
CA GLN A 415 -5.90 -9.72 -15.74
C GLN A 415 -6.22 -11.19 -15.39
N LYS A 416 -6.50 -11.51 -14.11
CA LYS A 416 -6.75 -12.86 -13.59
C LYS A 416 -5.59 -13.84 -13.83
N ARG A 417 -4.36 -13.34 -13.90
CA ARG A 417 -3.12 -14.12 -14.10
C ARG A 417 -2.43 -14.43 -12.76
N ALA A 418 -3.13 -15.18 -11.89
CA ALA A 418 -2.69 -15.41 -10.51
C ALA A 418 -1.34 -16.14 -10.38
N MET A 419 -1.02 -17.06 -11.31
CA MET A 419 0.24 -17.81 -11.27
C MET A 419 1.46 -16.90 -11.45
N GLU A 420 1.44 -16.04 -12.48
CA GLU A 420 2.51 -15.07 -12.72
C GLU A 420 2.58 -14.02 -11.61
N ALA A 421 1.42 -13.56 -11.09
CA ALA A 421 1.40 -12.65 -9.96
C ALA A 421 2.09 -13.25 -8.73
N SER A 422 1.90 -14.56 -8.49
CA SER A 422 2.58 -15.27 -7.41
C SER A 422 4.10 -15.36 -7.61
N GLU A 423 4.61 -15.37 -8.85
CA GLU A 423 6.05 -15.36 -9.14
C GLU A 423 6.67 -14.02 -8.73
N PHE A 424 6.03 -12.91 -9.10
CA PHE A 424 6.44 -11.57 -8.65
C PHE A 424 6.47 -11.47 -7.12
N LEU A 425 5.45 -11.99 -6.43
CA LEU A 425 5.39 -11.95 -4.97
C LEU A 425 6.48 -12.82 -4.32
N GLN A 426 6.86 -13.94 -4.92
CA GLN A 426 7.98 -14.75 -4.43
C GLN A 426 9.31 -13.99 -4.53
N ASN A 427 9.54 -13.32 -5.66
CA ASN A 427 10.74 -12.49 -5.85
C ASN A 427 10.75 -11.28 -4.90
N ALA A 428 9.58 -10.66 -4.67
CA ALA A 428 9.42 -9.50 -3.80
C ALA A 428 9.82 -9.76 -2.33
N VAL A 429 9.76 -11.00 -1.86
CA VAL A 429 10.21 -11.38 -0.50
C VAL A 429 11.72 -11.22 -0.35
N TYR A 430 12.48 -11.44 -1.44
CA TYR A 430 13.95 -11.39 -1.42
C TYR A 430 14.53 -10.00 -1.71
N ILE A 431 13.69 -9.03 -2.10
CA ILE A 431 14.14 -7.65 -2.31
C ILE A 431 14.72 -7.10 -1.00
N ASN A 432 15.95 -6.61 -1.08
CA ASN A 432 16.67 -6.05 0.05
C ASN A 432 16.23 -4.60 0.29
N LEU A 433 15.57 -4.35 1.43
CA LEU A 433 15.15 -3.02 1.86
C LEU A 433 16.11 -2.42 2.90
N GLY A 434 17.27 -3.04 3.12
CA GLY A 434 18.16 -2.71 4.23
C GLY A 434 17.65 -3.29 5.55
N GLN A 435 18.09 -2.67 6.64
CA GLN A 435 17.69 -3.06 7.99
C GLN A 435 16.28 -2.52 8.28
N LEU A 436 15.29 -3.42 8.32
CA LEU A 436 13.92 -3.09 8.68
C LEU A 436 13.70 -3.19 10.20
N SER A 437 12.91 -2.27 10.74
CA SER A 437 12.36 -2.40 12.09
C SER A 437 11.41 -3.61 12.19
N GLU A 438 11.06 -4.00 13.42
CA GLU A 438 10.11 -5.09 13.63
C GLU A 438 8.71 -4.72 13.12
N GLU A 439 8.32 -3.47 13.28
CA GLU A 439 7.06 -2.91 12.77
C GLU A 439 7.01 -2.94 11.24
N GLU A 440 8.09 -2.54 10.57
CA GLU A 440 8.20 -2.58 9.11
C GLU A 440 8.14 -4.03 8.57
N LYS A 441 8.71 -5.00 9.29
CA LYS A 441 8.58 -6.42 8.95
C LYS A 441 7.14 -6.90 9.08
N ILE A 442 6.45 -6.55 10.17
CA ILE A 442 5.02 -6.88 10.36
C ILE A 442 4.19 -6.30 9.21
N GLN A 443 4.41 -5.04 8.85
CA GLN A 443 3.71 -4.37 7.76
C GLN A 443 3.98 -5.06 6.41
N ARG A 444 5.26 -5.36 6.10
CA ARG A 444 5.65 -6.06 4.86
C ARG A 444 4.93 -7.39 4.70
N TYR A 445 4.88 -8.21 5.74
CA TYR A 445 4.21 -9.52 5.70
C TYR A 445 2.69 -9.40 5.65
N SER A 446 2.11 -8.40 6.31
CA SER A 446 0.67 -8.13 6.25
C SER A 446 0.24 -7.76 4.82
N VAL A 447 1.01 -6.91 4.14
CA VAL A 447 0.76 -6.54 2.75
C VAL A 447 0.96 -7.72 1.80
N LEU A 448 2.00 -8.53 1.99
CA LEU A 448 2.17 -9.75 1.21
C LEU A 448 0.96 -10.67 1.35
N SER A 449 0.40 -10.81 2.55
CA SER A 449 -0.85 -11.54 2.77
C SER A 449 -2.00 -10.95 1.96
N GLU A 450 -2.22 -9.64 2.03
CA GLU A 450 -3.29 -8.95 1.28
C GLU A 450 -3.14 -9.13 -0.24
N LEU A 451 -1.91 -9.07 -0.77
CA LEU A 451 -1.65 -9.28 -2.20
C LEU A 451 -1.90 -10.73 -2.61
N TYR A 452 -1.54 -11.72 -1.79
CA TYR A 452 -1.89 -13.11 -2.05
C TYR A 452 -3.40 -13.36 -1.98
N GLU A 453 -4.11 -12.64 -1.10
CA GLU A 453 -5.56 -12.70 -1.03
C GLU A 453 -6.24 -12.06 -2.24
N LEU A 454 -5.71 -10.93 -2.71
CA LEU A 454 -6.17 -10.25 -3.93
C LEU A 454 -6.12 -11.16 -5.17
N ILE A 455 -5.10 -12.01 -5.29
CA ILE A 455 -4.96 -12.96 -6.40
C ILE A 455 -5.66 -14.30 -6.16
N GLY A 456 -6.36 -14.47 -5.03
CA GLY A 456 -7.13 -15.68 -4.67
C GLY A 456 -6.32 -16.82 -4.03
N PHE A 457 -5.07 -16.58 -3.63
CA PHE A 457 -4.21 -17.59 -3.00
C PHE A 457 -4.34 -17.56 -1.48
N HIS A 458 -5.52 -17.93 -0.98
CA HIS A 458 -5.90 -17.81 0.44
C HIS A 458 -4.95 -18.54 1.42
N ARG A 459 -4.40 -19.70 1.05
CA ARG A 459 -3.44 -20.42 1.91
C ARG A 459 -2.10 -19.68 2.05
N LYS A 460 -1.60 -19.10 0.95
CA LYS A 460 -0.38 -18.29 0.99
C LYS A 460 -0.63 -16.96 1.73
N SER A 461 -1.81 -16.36 1.54
CA SER A 461 -2.23 -15.20 2.34
C SER A 461 -2.18 -15.53 3.84
N ALA A 462 -2.87 -16.58 4.27
CA ALA A 462 -2.88 -17.02 5.68
C ALA A 462 -1.48 -17.33 6.21
N PHE A 463 -0.60 -17.90 5.38
CA PHE A 463 0.80 -18.10 5.75
C PHE A 463 1.52 -16.79 6.08
N PHE A 464 1.48 -15.80 5.19
CA PHE A 464 2.15 -14.52 5.44
C PHE A 464 1.51 -13.73 6.58
N LYS A 465 0.18 -13.81 6.74
CA LYS A 465 -0.51 -13.20 7.89
C LYS A 465 -0.12 -13.84 9.22
N ARG A 466 0.05 -15.17 9.24
CA ARG A 466 0.58 -15.90 10.41
C ARG A 466 2.02 -15.52 10.71
N VAL A 467 2.87 -15.35 9.69
CA VAL A 467 4.24 -14.83 9.87
C VAL A 467 4.23 -13.43 10.48
N ALA A 468 3.38 -12.52 9.98
CA ALA A 468 3.18 -11.20 10.56
C ALA A 468 2.73 -11.29 12.04
N ALA A 469 1.79 -12.18 12.35
CA ALA A 469 1.33 -12.43 13.72
C ALA A 469 2.45 -12.87 14.67
N MET A 470 3.32 -13.78 14.21
CA MET A 470 4.47 -14.24 15.00
C MET A 470 5.53 -13.14 15.18
N GLN A 471 5.65 -12.23 14.21
CA GLN A 471 6.58 -11.10 14.30
C GLN A 471 6.16 -10.09 15.39
N CYS A 472 4.85 -9.96 15.68
CA CYS A 472 4.37 -9.13 16.81
C CYS A 472 4.88 -9.58 18.19
N VAL A 473 5.41 -10.80 18.28
CA VAL A 473 5.88 -11.41 19.53
C VAL A 473 7.32 -11.92 19.39
N ALA A 474 8.09 -11.33 18.48
CA ALA A 474 9.49 -11.64 18.29
C ALA A 474 10.28 -11.42 19.60
N PRO A 475 11.28 -12.27 19.93
CA PRO A 475 12.05 -12.13 21.17
C PRO A 475 12.81 -10.81 21.32
N THR A 476 13.01 -10.10 20.21
CA THR A 476 13.68 -8.79 20.14
C THR A 476 12.81 -7.64 20.63
N ILE A 477 11.48 -7.83 20.74
CA ILE A 477 10.54 -6.80 21.16
C ILE A 477 10.42 -6.82 22.69
N PRO A 478 10.74 -5.71 23.40
CA PRO A 478 10.66 -5.64 24.85
C PRO A 478 9.24 -5.89 25.40
N GLU A 479 8.22 -5.39 24.69
CA GLU A 479 6.81 -5.54 25.02
C GLU A 479 6.05 -6.27 23.89
N PRO A 480 5.98 -7.62 23.94
CA PRO A 480 5.33 -8.39 22.89
C PRO A 480 3.83 -8.09 22.73
N GLY A 481 3.40 -7.80 21.51
CA GLY A 481 2.02 -7.48 21.14
C GLY A 481 1.10 -8.69 21.05
N TRP A 482 0.91 -9.45 22.15
CA TRP A 482 0.12 -10.69 22.15
C TRP A 482 -1.34 -10.52 21.68
N LYS A 483 -1.95 -9.36 21.95
CA LYS A 483 -3.31 -9.04 21.48
C LYS A 483 -3.37 -8.93 19.95
N ALA A 484 -2.39 -8.27 19.34
CA ALA A 484 -2.28 -8.15 17.88
C ALA A 484 -1.96 -9.49 17.24
N CYS A 485 -1.03 -10.26 17.83
CA CYS A 485 -0.72 -11.63 17.40
C CYS A 485 -1.98 -12.51 17.37
N TYR A 486 -2.73 -12.55 18.46
CA TYR A 486 -3.96 -13.34 18.55
C TYR A 486 -5.00 -12.92 17.50
N LYS A 487 -5.22 -11.62 17.32
CA LYS A 487 -6.13 -11.10 16.28
C LYS A 487 -5.72 -11.57 14.88
N LEU A 488 -4.45 -11.39 14.51
CA LEU A 488 -3.95 -11.79 13.19
C LEU A 488 -4.04 -13.31 12.98
N LEU A 489 -3.80 -14.12 14.03
CA LEU A 489 -3.98 -15.57 13.95
C LEU A 489 -5.43 -15.97 13.65
N LEU A 490 -6.42 -15.30 14.26
CA LEU A 490 -7.84 -15.55 13.98
C LEU A 490 -8.18 -15.26 12.51
N GLU A 491 -7.61 -14.19 11.93
CA GLU A 491 -7.82 -13.87 10.51
C GLU A 491 -7.22 -14.91 9.55
N THR A 492 -6.31 -15.77 10.01
CA THR A 492 -5.73 -16.83 9.16
C THR A 492 -6.60 -18.09 9.05
N LEU A 493 -7.58 -18.25 9.94
CA LEU A 493 -8.41 -19.45 10.05
C LEU A 493 -9.09 -19.84 8.71
N PRO A 494 -9.75 -18.91 7.98
CA PRO A 494 -10.42 -19.27 6.73
C PRO A 494 -9.45 -19.78 5.66
N GLY A 495 -8.24 -19.22 5.58
CA GLY A 495 -7.22 -19.64 4.61
C GLY A 495 -6.63 -21.03 4.86
N TYR A 496 -6.83 -21.57 6.07
CA TYR A 496 -6.52 -22.97 6.41
C TYR A 496 -7.76 -23.86 6.49
N SER A 497 -8.92 -23.36 6.05
CA SER A 497 -10.21 -24.06 6.13
C SER A 497 -10.58 -24.49 7.56
N LEU A 498 -10.25 -23.65 8.54
CA LEU A 498 -10.57 -23.85 9.94
C LEU A 498 -11.69 -22.87 10.35
N SER A 499 -12.74 -23.40 10.95
CA SER A 499 -13.76 -22.61 11.65
C SER A 499 -13.58 -22.81 13.15
N LEU A 500 -13.96 -21.82 13.95
CA LEU A 500 -14.05 -21.99 15.40
C LEU A 500 -15.47 -22.33 15.85
N ASP A 501 -16.44 -22.57 14.96
CA ASP A 501 -17.75 -23.09 15.37
C ASP A 501 -17.70 -24.64 15.51
N PRO A 502 -17.96 -25.21 16.70
CA PRO A 502 -18.01 -26.66 16.88
C PRO A 502 -19.01 -27.37 15.96
N LYS A 503 -20.07 -26.68 15.51
CA LYS A 503 -21.10 -27.25 14.63
C LYS A 503 -20.54 -27.59 13.25
N ASP A 504 -19.54 -26.86 12.77
CA ASP A 504 -18.94 -27.07 11.45
C ASP A 504 -18.19 -28.41 11.35
N PHE A 505 -17.83 -29.00 12.50
CA PHE A 505 -17.10 -30.26 12.59
C PHE A 505 -17.99 -31.50 12.85
N SER A 506 -19.30 -31.31 12.96
CA SER A 506 -20.24 -32.36 13.39
C SER A 506 -20.67 -33.36 12.28
N LYS A 507 -20.33 -33.11 11.01
CA LYS A 507 -20.94 -33.82 9.85
C LYS A 507 -20.03 -34.76 9.03
N GLY A 508 -18.91 -35.20 9.59
CA GLY A 508 -18.06 -36.24 8.98
C GLY A 508 -17.20 -35.74 7.81
N THR A 509 -15.96 -36.22 7.77
CA THR A 509 -14.79 -35.76 6.98
C THR A 509 -14.18 -34.43 7.42
N HIS A 510 -13.00 -34.51 8.06
CA HIS A 510 -12.14 -33.36 8.36
C HIS A 510 -11.76 -32.64 7.06
N ARG A 511 -11.94 -31.32 7.00
CA ARG A 511 -11.54 -30.50 5.85
C ARG A 511 -10.26 -29.73 6.15
N GLY A 512 -9.38 -29.64 5.17
CA GLY A 512 -8.11 -28.90 5.28
C GLY A 512 -6.96 -29.76 5.81
N TRP A 513 -5.90 -29.10 6.28
CA TRP A 513 -4.64 -29.75 6.66
C TRP A 513 -4.52 -29.86 8.17
N ALA A 514 -4.82 -31.05 8.71
CA ALA A 514 -4.91 -31.27 10.16
C ALA A 514 -3.67 -30.81 10.91
N ALA A 515 -2.47 -31.11 10.41
CA ALA A 515 -1.22 -30.68 11.04
C ALA A 515 -1.09 -29.15 11.16
N VAL A 516 -1.51 -28.39 10.13
CA VAL A 516 -1.45 -26.92 10.14
C VAL A 516 -2.53 -26.34 11.05
N GLN A 517 -3.74 -26.88 10.99
CA GLN A 517 -4.85 -26.45 11.83
C GLN A 517 -4.57 -26.73 13.31
N LEU A 518 -4.02 -27.90 13.63
CA LEU A 518 -3.59 -28.27 14.96
C LEU A 518 -2.53 -27.29 15.48
N ARG A 519 -1.52 -27.00 14.67
CA ARG A 519 -0.47 -26.02 15.03
C ARG A 519 -1.07 -24.63 15.31
N LEU A 520 -1.98 -24.17 14.47
CA LEU A 520 -2.64 -22.87 14.64
C LEU A 520 -3.51 -22.83 15.91
N LEU A 521 -4.24 -23.89 16.21
CA LEU A 521 -5.01 -23.99 17.47
C LEU A 521 -4.09 -23.94 18.70
N HIS A 522 -2.95 -24.63 18.67
CA HIS A 522 -1.95 -24.52 19.73
C HIS A 522 -1.39 -23.10 19.86
N GLU A 523 -1.17 -22.39 18.76
CA GLU A 523 -0.72 -20.99 18.78
C GLU A 523 -1.78 -20.04 19.33
N LEU A 524 -3.07 -20.25 19.02
CA LEU A 524 -4.18 -19.51 19.62
C LEU A 524 -4.29 -19.76 21.13
N VAL A 525 -4.13 -21.03 21.56
CA VAL A 525 -4.05 -21.38 22.97
C VAL A 525 -2.87 -20.63 23.61
N TYR A 526 -1.68 -20.71 23.03
CA TYR A 526 -0.50 -20.06 23.58
C TYR A 526 -0.66 -18.53 23.67
N ALA A 527 -1.12 -17.87 22.61
CA ALA A 527 -1.37 -16.43 22.61
C ALA A 527 -2.41 -16.02 23.66
N SER A 528 -3.51 -16.76 23.79
CA SER A 528 -4.53 -16.48 24.81
C SER A 528 -4.00 -16.56 26.25
N ARG A 529 -3.08 -17.50 26.52
CA ARG A 529 -2.39 -17.63 27.82
C ARG A 529 -1.52 -16.41 28.10
N ARG A 530 -0.76 -15.96 27.11
CA ARG A 530 0.13 -14.79 27.22
C ARG A 530 -0.63 -13.47 27.34
N MET A 531 -1.85 -13.40 26.82
CA MET A 531 -2.78 -12.30 27.04
C MET A 531 -3.40 -12.28 28.45
N GLY A 532 -3.17 -13.31 29.27
CA GLY A 532 -3.75 -13.42 30.60
C GLY A 532 -5.26 -13.73 30.60
N ASN A 533 -5.80 -14.31 29.51
CA ASN A 533 -7.21 -14.68 29.42
C ASN A 533 -7.39 -16.21 29.53
N PRO A 534 -7.55 -16.76 30.75
CA PRO A 534 -7.68 -18.19 30.96
C PRO A 534 -8.96 -18.77 30.32
N GLY A 535 -10.05 -18.00 30.25
CA GLY A 535 -11.30 -18.44 29.62
C GLY A 535 -11.13 -18.74 28.13
N LEU A 536 -10.40 -17.89 27.40
CA LEU A 536 -10.06 -18.16 26.00
C LEU A 536 -9.17 -19.39 25.84
N SER A 537 -8.21 -19.59 26.75
CA SER A 537 -7.35 -20.78 26.74
C SER A 537 -8.15 -22.06 26.95
N VAL A 538 -9.05 -22.08 27.95
CA VAL A 538 -9.96 -23.19 28.22
C VAL A 538 -10.80 -23.48 26.98
N ARG A 539 -11.41 -22.45 26.40
CA ARG A 539 -12.21 -22.57 25.19
C ARG A 539 -11.41 -23.26 24.06
N HIS A 540 -10.25 -22.70 23.68
CA HIS A 540 -9.48 -23.24 22.55
C HIS A 540 -8.96 -24.65 22.80
N LEU A 541 -8.59 -24.98 24.04
CA LEU A 541 -8.22 -26.34 24.44
C LEU A 541 -9.41 -27.31 24.33
N SER A 542 -10.59 -26.92 24.82
CA SER A 542 -11.82 -27.69 24.66
C SER A 542 -12.17 -27.89 23.18
N PHE A 543 -12.04 -26.84 22.37
CA PHE A 543 -12.28 -26.91 20.93
C PHE A 543 -11.33 -27.90 20.25
N LEU A 544 -10.03 -27.81 20.55
CA LEU A 544 -9.00 -28.70 20.02
C LEU A 544 -9.28 -30.16 20.39
N LEU A 545 -9.65 -30.46 21.63
CA LEU A 545 -10.04 -31.81 22.04
C LEU A 545 -11.32 -32.30 21.36
N GLN A 546 -12.30 -31.42 21.14
CA GLN A 546 -13.56 -31.81 20.51
C GLN A 546 -13.40 -32.05 18.99
N THR A 547 -12.57 -31.26 18.30
CA THR A 547 -12.48 -31.28 16.83
C THR A 547 -11.28 -32.05 16.29
N MET A 548 -10.16 -32.06 17.02
CA MET A 548 -8.87 -32.60 16.54
C MET A 548 -8.39 -33.85 17.30
N LEU A 549 -9.22 -34.45 18.16
CA LEU A 549 -8.83 -35.59 19.01
C LEU A 549 -8.13 -36.72 18.25
N ASP A 550 -8.65 -37.05 17.08
CA ASP A 550 -8.19 -38.17 16.24
C ASP A 550 -6.81 -37.90 15.61
N PHE A 551 -6.36 -36.65 15.60
CA PHE A 551 -5.08 -36.22 15.05
C PHE A 551 -3.99 -36.00 16.12
N LEU A 552 -4.35 -36.08 17.40
CA LEU A 552 -3.40 -35.96 18.51
C LEU A 552 -2.74 -37.30 18.82
N SER A 553 -1.44 -37.27 19.11
CA SER A 553 -0.74 -38.38 19.76
C SER A 553 -1.22 -38.55 21.21
N ASP A 554 -1.00 -39.73 21.80
CA ASP A 554 -1.43 -39.98 23.18
C ASP A 554 -0.69 -39.09 24.19
N GLN A 555 0.55 -38.69 23.87
CA GLN A 555 1.30 -37.71 24.66
C GLN A 555 0.66 -36.32 24.57
N GLU A 556 0.32 -35.84 23.37
CA GLU A 556 -0.34 -34.54 23.20
C GLU A 556 -1.73 -34.52 23.85
N LYS A 557 -2.49 -35.61 23.77
CA LYS A 557 -3.79 -35.74 24.48
C LYS A 557 -3.60 -35.53 25.99
N LYS A 558 -2.56 -36.14 26.58
CA LYS A 558 -2.23 -35.98 28.00
C LYS A 558 -1.86 -34.52 28.33
N GLU A 559 -1.01 -33.89 27.52
CA GLU A 559 -0.57 -32.50 27.73
C GLU A 559 -1.69 -31.48 27.58
N VAL A 560 -2.55 -31.64 26.57
CA VAL A 560 -3.72 -30.80 26.33
C VAL A 560 -4.73 -30.94 27.47
N THR A 561 -4.99 -32.17 27.92
CA THR A 561 -5.94 -32.43 29.03
C THR A 561 -5.40 -31.87 30.36
N GLN A 562 -4.11 -32.08 30.66
CA GLN A 562 -3.49 -31.50 31.85
C GLN A 562 -3.48 -29.98 31.83
N SER A 563 -3.22 -29.39 30.65
CA SER A 563 -3.33 -27.95 30.46
C SER A 563 -4.77 -27.48 30.71
N LEU A 564 -5.76 -28.17 30.16
CA LEU A 564 -7.16 -27.81 30.31
C LEU A 564 -7.56 -27.81 31.79
N GLU A 565 -7.22 -28.88 32.53
CA GLU A 565 -7.43 -28.99 33.97
C GLU A 565 -6.83 -27.78 34.72
N ASN A 566 -5.56 -27.47 34.43
CA ASN A 566 -4.84 -26.36 35.06
C ASN A 566 -5.43 -24.97 34.78
N TYR A 567 -6.08 -24.76 33.63
CA TYR A 567 -6.71 -23.47 33.30
C TYR A 567 -8.16 -23.41 33.76
N THR A 568 -8.88 -24.53 33.76
CA THR A 568 -10.25 -24.60 34.32
C THR A 568 -10.27 -24.32 35.82
N SER A 569 -9.20 -24.63 36.56
CA SER A 569 -9.10 -24.25 37.98
C SER A 569 -8.91 -22.75 38.21
N LYS A 570 -8.57 -21.98 37.17
CA LYS A 570 -8.26 -20.54 37.23
C LYS A 570 -9.39 -19.64 36.72
N CYS A 571 -10.48 -20.21 36.22
CA CYS A 571 -11.63 -19.45 35.75
C CYS A 571 -12.95 -20.14 36.12
N PRO A 572 -14.02 -19.39 36.43
CA PRO A 572 -15.32 -19.98 36.69
C PRO A 572 -15.80 -20.77 35.47
N GLY A 573 -16.32 -21.97 35.70
CA GLY A 573 -16.92 -22.78 34.65
C GLY A 573 -18.21 -22.14 34.14
N GLY A 574 -18.34 -21.98 32.82
CA GLY A 574 -19.52 -21.40 32.20
C GLY A 574 -19.66 -21.83 30.74
N MET A 575 -20.90 -22.02 30.28
CA MET A 575 -21.25 -22.28 28.88
C MET A 575 -21.55 -20.97 28.14
N GLU A 576 -20.87 -19.89 28.50
CA GLU A 576 -21.12 -18.57 27.94
C GLU A 576 -20.42 -18.39 26.60
N VAL A 577 -21.04 -17.60 25.73
CA VAL A 577 -20.44 -17.19 24.46
C VAL A 577 -19.39 -16.12 24.75
N ILE A 578 -18.12 -16.40 24.44
CA ILE A 578 -17.06 -15.42 24.61
C ILE A 578 -17.13 -14.43 23.46
N SER A 579 -17.40 -13.16 23.77
CA SER A 579 -17.41 -12.07 22.78
C SER A 579 -16.06 -11.36 22.81
N LEU A 580 -15.40 -11.30 21.66
CA LEU A 580 -14.17 -10.54 21.47
C LEU A 580 -14.46 -9.07 21.14
N PRO A 581 -13.50 -8.14 21.36
CA PRO A 581 -13.70 -6.71 21.11
C PRO A 581 -14.05 -6.34 19.66
N ASP A 582 -13.72 -7.20 18.70
CA ASP A 582 -14.04 -7.06 17.28
C ASP A 582 -15.45 -7.55 16.90
N GLY A 583 -16.23 -8.00 17.89
CA GLY A 583 -17.57 -8.55 17.71
C GLY A 583 -17.59 -10.05 17.37
N LEU A 584 -16.44 -10.71 17.24
CA LEU A 584 -16.39 -12.15 17.01
C LEU A 584 -16.91 -12.89 18.26
N LYS A 585 -17.90 -13.75 18.04
CA LYS A 585 -18.52 -14.56 19.09
C LYS A 585 -18.02 -15.99 19.00
N LEU A 586 -17.37 -16.46 20.06
CA LEU A 586 -16.90 -17.84 20.18
C LEU A 586 -17.93 -18.65 20.97
N PRO A 587 -18.67 -19.57 20.33
CA PRO A 587 -19.66 -20.39 21.02
C PRO A 587 -18.97 -21.38 21.99
N PRO A 588 -19.69 -21.80 23.05
CA PRO A 588 -19.22 -22.85 23.94
C PRO A 588 -19.02 -24.15 23.17
N VAL A 589 -18.09 -24.98 23.65
CA VAL A 589 -17.73 -26.24 22.98
C VAL A 589 -18.49 -27.38 23.65
N PRO A 590 -19.49 -28.00 22.99
CA PRO A 590 -20.15 -29.16 23.54
C PRO A 590 -19.21 -30.35 23.33
N PHE A 591 -18.69 -30.95 24.41
CA PHE A 591 -17.87 -32.16 24.33
C PHE A 591 -18.73 -33.36 23.90
N THR A 592 -19.24 -33.37 22.67
CA THR A 592 -20.10 -34.45 22.17
C THR A 592 -19.32 -35.72 21.82
N LYS A 593 -18.00 -35.61 21.62
CA LYS A 593 -17.11 -36.77 21.39
C LYS A 593 -16.53 -37.34 22.69
N LEU A 594 -16.68 -36.65 23.82
CA LEU A 594 -16.02 -36.97 25.09
C LEU A 594 -16.97 -36.74 26.28
N PRO A 595 -17.22 -37.75 27.15
CA PRO A 595 -16.73 -39.12 27.10
C PRO A 595 -17.48 -39.99 26.09
N ILE A 596 -16.79 -40.99 25.53
CA ILE A 596 -17.44 -42.01 24.68
C ILE A 596 -18.25 -42.93 25.59
N VAL A 597 -19.58 -42.85 25.52
CA VAL A 597 -20.47 -43.76 26.25
C VAL A 597 -20.34 -45.16 25.66
N ARG A 598 -19.61 -46.06 26.34
CA ARG A 598 -19.43 -47.46 25.91
C ARG A 598 -20.60 -48.36 26.32
N THR A 599 -21.15 -48.12 27.50
CA THR A 599 -22.30 -48.84 28.06
C THR A 599 -23.15 -47.88 28.87
N TYR A 600 -24.46 -47.94 28.67
CA TYR A 600 -25.45 -47.20 29.45
C TYR A 600 -26.40 -48.22 30.08
N LYS A 601 -26.46 -48.25 31.41
CA LYS A 601 -27.47 -49.02 32.14
C LYS A 601 -28.49 -48.02 32.71
N PRO A 602 -29.71 -47.94 32.17
CA PRO A 602 -30.76 -47.14 32.78
C PRO A 602 -31.05 -47.69 34.17
N HIS A 603 -30.87 -46.87 35.20
CA HIS A 603 -31.33 -47.21 36.54
C HIS A 603 -32.83 -46.97 36.57
N GLN A 604 -33.63 -48.05 36.69
CA GLN A 604 -35.07 -47.90 36.93
C GLN A 604 -35.22 -47.26 38.31
N THR A 605 -35.76 -46.05 38.38
CA THR A 605 -36.23 -45.51 39.65
C THR A 605 -37.36 -46.40 40.15
N PRO A 606 -37.36 -46.82 41.44
CA PRO A 606 -38.41 -47.66 41.96
C PRO A 606 -39.76 -46.95 41.79
N THR A 607 -40.67 -47.60 41.08
CA THR A 607 -42.06 -47.19 40.96
C THR A 607 -42.67 -47.11 42.36
N PRO A 608 -43.42 -46.05 42.71
CA PRO A 608 -44.14 -46.02 43.96
C PRO A 608 -45.25 -47.07 43.88
N GLN A 609 -45.09 -48.17 44.62
CA GLN A 609 -46.16 -49.13 44.82
C GLN A 609 -47.32 -48.42 45.51
N ALA A 610 -48.46 -48.48 44.86
CA ALA A 610 -49.74 -48.08 45.38
C ALA A 610 -50.15 -49.04 46.50
N ASP A 611 -50.42 -48.51 47.70
CA ASP A 611 -51.39 -49.06 48.65
C ASP A 611 -51.76 -48.00 49.71
N GLY A 612 -53.03 -47.56 49.71
CA GLY A 612 -53.67 -46.81 50.82
C GLY A 612 -54.31 -45.44 50.45
N PRO A 613 -55.61 -45.21 50.74
CA PRO A 613 -56.30 -43.93 50.53
C PRO A 613 -56.32 -43.07 51.85
N PRO A 614 -56.84 -41.83 51.86
CA PRO A 614 -56.08 -40.58 52.06
C PRO A 614 -56.31 -39.97 53.46
N THR A 615 -55.87 -38.71 53.67
CA THR A 615 -56.07 -37.80 54.85
C THR A 615 -55.24 -38.12 56.11
N ASN A 616 -54.63 -37.18 56.85
CA ASN A 616 -54.66 -35.72 56.92
C ASN A 616 -53.31 -35.25 57.51
N GLN A 617 -52.66 -34.25 56.92
CA GLN A 617 -51.97 -33.23 57.71
C GLN A 617 -51.88 -31.94 56.91
N THR A 618 -52.92 -31.14 57.08
CA THR A 618 -52.96 -29.72 56.72
C THR A 618 -51.84 -28.96 57.43
N THR A 619 -51.09 -28.26 56.60
CA THR A 619 -50.42 -26.98 56.82
C THR A 619 -50.91 -26.18 58.03
N ASN A 620 -49.98 -25.87 58.96
CA ASN A 620 -50.05 -24.68 59.78
C ASN A 620 -48.80 -23.82 59.53
N GLN A 621 -49.08 -22.73 58.83
CA GLN A 621 -48.42 -21.42 58.74
C GLN A 621 -47.04 -21.22 59.38
N VAL A 622 -46.09 -20.69 58.59
CA VAL A 622 -45.52 -19.36 58.87
C VAL A 622 -45.34 -18.60 57.55
N LYS A 623 -46.06 -17.49 57.41
CA LYS A 623 -45.77 -16.40 56.46
C LYS A 623 -44.50 -15.68 56.90
N GLY A 624 -43.56 -15.46 55.97
CA GLY A 624 -42.37 -14.64 56.20
C GLY A 624 -41.73 -14.14 54.91
N LEU A 625 -42.33 -13.08 54.34
CA LEU A 625 -41.76 -12.02 53.51
C LEU A 625 -40.71 -12.34 52.41
N LEU A 626 -41.17 -12.05 51.18
CA LEU A 626 -40.40 -11.84 49.96
C LEU A 626 -39.28 -10.80 50.12
N GLY A 627 -38.10 -11.17 49.65
CA GLY A 627 -36.95 -10.30 49.36
C GLY A 627 -36.06 -10.93 48.28
N GLN A 628 -36.44 -10.68 47.02
CA GLN A 628 -35.68 -10.74 45.76
C GLN A 628 -34.41 -11.63 45.65
N GLY A 629 -34.51 -12.64 44.75
CA GLY A 629 -33.55 -12.78 43.65
C GLY A 629 -32.28 -13.61 43.85
N LEU A 630 -32.39 -14.88 44.26
CA LEU A 630 -31.33 -15.88 44.10
C LEU A 630 -31.79 -16.93 43.07
N SER A 631 -31.23 -16.87 41.85
CA SER A 631 -31.34 -17.98 40.88
C SER A 631 -30.36 -19.07 41.27
N THR A 632 -30.90 -20.13 41.87
CA THR A 632 -30.17 -21.33 42.28
C THR A 632 -29.78 -22.16 41.05
N ALA A 633 -28.50 -22.15 40.72
CA ALA A 633 -27.90 -23.12 39.81
C ALA A 633 -27.93 -24.53 40.44
N SER A 634 -28.77 -25.41 39.91
CA SER A 634 -28.69 -26.85 40.16
C SER A 634 -27.64 -27.46 39.20
N PRO A 635 -26.78 -28.38 39.65
CA PRO A 635 -25.68 -28.90 38.82
C PRO A 635 -26.08 -30.01 37.85
N PHE A 636 -27.38 -30.30 37.66
CA PHE A 636 -27.85 -31.39 36.79
C PHE A 636 -28.71 -30.89 35.62
N ILE A 637 -28.30 -31.29 34.40
CA ILE A 637 -28.93 -30.97 33.12
C ILE A 637 -30.11 -31.93 32.89
N TYR A 638 -31.34 -31.47 33.08
CA TYR A 638 -32.49 -31.97 32.33
C TYR A 638 -33.44 -30.79 32.05
N SER A 639 -33.58 -30.44 30.77
CA SER A 639 -34.71 -29.62 30.32
C SER A 639 -35.98 -30.48 30.39
N PRO A 640 -37.14 -29.95 30.84
CA PRO A 640 -38.37 -30.72 30.84
C PRO A 640 -38.80 -31.00 29.40
N ILE A 641 -38.99 -32.27 29.06
CA ILE A 641 -39.63 -32.69 27.82
C ILE A 641 -41.11 -32.26 27.90
N THR A 642 -41.52 -31.26 27.13
CA THR A 642 -42.94 -30.97 26.89
C THR A 642 -43.54 -32.12 26.10
N VAL A 643 -44.32 -32.95 26.78
CA VAL A 643 -45.13 -34.01 26.17
C VAL A 643 -46.29 -33.33 25.44
N HIS A 644 -46.31 -33.40 24.10
CA HIS A 644 -47.51 -33.11 23.32
C HIS A 644 -48.49 -34.28 23.48
N THR A 645 -49.51 -34.08 24.32
CA THR A 645 -50.68 -34.95 24.37
C THR A 645 -51.55 -34.71 23.14
N ARG A 646 -51.80 -35.78 22.38
CA ARG A 646 -52.78 -35.86 21.30
C ARG A 646 -54.17 -35.99 21.96
N GLY A 647 -55.04 -35.02 21.77
CA GLY A 647 -56.43 -35.04 22.20
C GLY A 647 -57.32 -34.47 21.09
N ASP A 648 -58.35 -35.21 20.73
CA ASP A 648 -59.36 -34.94 19.71
C ASP A 648 -59.97 -33.54 19.79
N GLU A 649 -60.06 -32.85 18.65
CA GLU A 649 -61.26 -32.09 18.31
C GLU A 649 -61.60 -32.24 16.82
N ARG A 650 -62.74 -32.89 16.58
CA ARG A 650 -63.46 -32.95 15.32
C ARG A 650 -64.27 -31.66 15.17
N SER A 651 -64.34 -31.15 13.93
CA SER A 651 -65.41 -30.32 13.34
C SER A 651 -65.20 -28.80 13.25
N LYS A 652 -64.85 -28.28 12.06
CA LYS A 652 -65.79 -27.59 11.15
C LYS A 652 -65.10 -27.11 9.86
N LYS A 653 -65.91 -27.15 8.79
CA LYS A 653 -65.68 -26.82 7.38
C LYS A 653 -65.09 -25.42 7.13
N ILE A 654 -64.41 -25.27 5.98
CA ILE A 654 -64.65 -24.35 4.83
C ILE A 654 -63.52 -24.66 3.81
N ALA A 655 -63.76 -25.42 2.74
CA ALA A 655 -64.03 -24.96 1.35
C ALA A 655 -63.11 -23.81 0.89
N GLY A 656 -62.34 -23.82 -0.20
CA GLY A 656 -62.19 -24.70 -1.35
C GLY A 656 -61.29 -24.00 -2.39
N GLY A 657 -60.87 -24.75 -3.42
CA GLY A 657 -60.22 -24.24 -4.65
C GLY A 657 -58.69 -24.21 -4.58
N GLY A 658 -57.93 -24.77 -5.51
CA GLY A 658 -58.23 -25.38 -6.81
C GLY A 658 -56.89 -25.65 -7.49
N TRP A 659 -56.75 -26.85 -8.05
CA TRP A 659 -55.58 -27.36 -8.75
C TRP A 659 -55.36 -26.71 -10.11
N LYS A 660 -54.11 -26.75 -10.60
CA LYS A 660 -53.64 -27.09 -11.97
C LYS A 660 -52.27 -26.45 -12.20
N GLU A 661 -51.28 -27.06 -12.84
CA GLU A 661 -51.06 -28.40 -13.42
C GLU A 661 -49.53 -28.54 -13.55
#